data_AF-A0AAX2I457-F1
#
_entry.id   AF-A0AAX2I457-F1
#
_cell.length_a   1.000
_cell.length_b   1.000
_cell.length_c   1.000
_cell.angle_alpha   90.00
_cell.angle_beta   90.00
_cell.angle_gamma   90.00
#
_symmetry.space_group_name_H-M   'P 1'
#
loop_
_entity.id
_entity.type
_entity.pdbx_description
1 polymer ?
#
loop_
_entity_poly.entity_id
_entity_poly.type
_entity_poly.pdbx_seq_one_letter_code
_entity_poly.pdbx_strand_id
1 'polypeptide(L)'
;MKIIDKNVSTYETLQKGFNLRWPPNVEQGAETIYICTTPDEVFAATNTALAAGNRITVRSGGHCYEGFVSNKLSTERLSIIDLGEMSGLDYDEDKTITSLWDANKNTYRFKSLTGNQNWNGYVSLYKRSGRTIPGGSCYSVGVGGHISGGGYGLLSRLHGLTVDWVTGVDILVPVGNAHRLAFRHVRADSVSEVDRELLMACCGAGGGNFGIIIAYYFDDLPKAPQKAYWIPLTYPWSSLKATFPAFLKAYWQWFADNDVNATSTKEGVGNGGLFTLLKLNHIDASDNVVLAIQYTGPNGQVGGANDIPLNDFIEKMNAAAGMTPTIYDDFILPNIPPFKHLYPGRKIGRTVDESASMDWLHVTQMINGSGSNQRGKYKSDYQIKQFSDEMCHALLTHLTTATADKRFNQSLVQIDSYGGAINSRGIGATAVSQRNSLLKAQYQTYWTNEADDQTHLTWIRNIYAAVHNGKPAPPEFEGCYINYPDIDMKYTDSGEEDPNWLNLYYGWDTQLIKRLIALKARIDPNNIFHHELSIPLVTELPKAPVNLHSTGQTTTSISLMWGSSIGALPVASYAIYRDGHEVKLLNGTQTSAEDAGLQPNTEYRYFVAAGDEHGNLSVPSNVLTVSTQGTHPAWVLNGSYAVGDVVSNLGKLWRCIQSHVAYDPLWAPGTNGGITLWAGYTAGR
;
A
#
# COMPACT_ATOMS: atom_id res chain seq x y z
N MET A 1 11.82 0.05 -26.63
CA MET A 1 11.60 0.65 -25.30
C MET A 1 11.68 2.15 -25.47
N LYS A 2 10.70 2.91 -24.99
CA LYS A 2 10.74 4.38 -25.01
C LYS A 2 11.19 4.89 -23.64
N ILE A 3 12.16 5.79 -23.62
CA ILE A 3 12.66 6.43 -22.39
C ILE A 3 12.01 7.81 -22.26
N ILE A 4 11.45 8.10 -21.10
CA ILE A 4 10.87 9.40 -20.74
C ILE A 4 11.68 9.97 -19.58
N ASP A 5 12.24 11.16 -19.76
CA ASP A 5 12.96 11.93 -18.75
C ASP A 5 12.48 13.39 -18.76
N LYS A 6 13.05 14.24 -17.90
CA LYS A 6 12.69 15.66 -17.77
C LYS A 6 12.71 16.48 -19.07
N ASN A 7 13.36 16.01 -20.13
CA ASN A 7 13.43 16.70 -21.42
C ASN A 7 12.28 16.32 -22.36
N VAL A 8 11.46 15.32 -21.99
CA VAL A 8 10.31 14.84 -22.76
C VAL A 8 9.04 15.49 -22.23
N SER A 9 8.24 16.10 -23.11
CA SER A 9 7.04 16.87 -22.73
C SER A 9 5.98 16.07 -21.94
N THR A 10 5.95 14.74 -22.08
CA THR A 10 5.03 13.86 -21.37
C THR A 10 5.52 13.43 -19.98
N TYR A 11 6.72 13.83 -19.56
CA TYR A 11 7.38 13.36 -18.33
C TYR A 11 6.56 13.61 -17.07
N GLU A 12 6.13 14.83 -16.83
CA GLU A 12 5.39 15.17 -15.61
C GLU A 12 4.08 14.38 -15.49
N THR A 13 3.38 14.18 -16.61
CA THR A 13 2.14 13.38 -16.64
C THR A 13 2.42 11.90 -16.41
N LEU A 14 3.43 11.33 -17.08
CA LEU A 14 3.75 9.91 -16.99
C LEU A 14 4.44 9.53 -15.68
N GLN A 15 4.86 10.48 -14.84
CA GLN A 15 5.26 10.18 -13.47
C GLN A 15 4.07 9.81 -12.57
N LYS A 16 2.86 10.28 -12.91
CA LYS A 16 1.66 10.09 -12.10
C LYS A 16 0.93 8.80 -12.46
N GLY A 17 0.25 8.24 -11.46
CA GLY A 17 -0.76 7.20 -11.66
C GLY A 17 -2.16 7.79 -11.67
N PHE A 18 -3.13 6.96 -11.26
CA PHE A 18 -4.53 7.34 -11.09
C PHE A 18 -4.73 8.31 -9.92
N ASN A 19 -4.00 8.11 -8.81
CA ASN A 19 -4.04 8.99 -7.64
C ASN A 19 -3.08 10.17 -7.81
N LEU A 20 -3.62 11.38 -8.02
CA LEU A 20 -2.84 12.59 -8.29
C LEU A 20 -2.18 13.19 -7.04
N ARG A 21 -2.29 12.54 -5.88
CA ARG A 21 -1.43 12.85 -4.71
C ARG A 21 0.04 12.50 -4.96
N TRP A 22 0.32 11.62 -5.93
CA TRP A 22 1.64 11.01 -6.11
C TRP A 22 2.20 11.18 -7.54
N PRO A 23 3.48 11.59 -7.68
CA PRO A 23 4.29 12.20 -6.62
C PRO A 23 3.73 13.57 -6.23
N PRO A 24 4.02 14.09 -5.01
CA PRO A 24 3.56 15.41 -4.59
C PRO A 24 4.07 16.54 -5.48
N ASN A 25 5.30 16.39 -5.98
CA ASN A 25 5.91 17.25 -6.99
C ASN A 25 6.84 16.43 -7.91
N VAL A 26 7.31 17.05 -8.99
CA VAL A 26 8.11 16.41 -10.03
C VAL A 26 9.46 15.92 -9.49
N GLU A 27 10.02 16.61 -8.50
CA GLU A 27 11.33 16.31 -7.90
C GLU A 27 11.29 15.06 -7.01
N GLN A 28 10.14 14.81 -6.39
CA GLN A 28 9.88 13.64 -5.53
C GLN A 28 9.46 12.38 -6.32
N GLY A 29 9.30 12.49 -7.64
CA GLY A 29 8.99 11.38 -8.51
C GLY A 29 10.20 10.74 -9.21
N ALA A 30 9.92 9.91 -10.21
CA ALA A 30 10.94 9.15 -10.94
C ALA A 30 11.73 10.01 -11.92
N GLU A 31 13.07 9.89 -11.94
CA GLU A 31 13.92 10.56 -12.92
C GLU A 31 13.78 9.98 -14.33
N THR A 32 13.39 8.71 -14.44
CA THR A 32 13.32 8.02 -15.73
C THR A 32 12.16 7.03 -15.74
N ILE A 33 11.36 7.07 -16.80
CA ILE A 33 10.27 6.13 -17.02
C ILE A 33 10.55 5.35 -18.32
N TYR A 34 10.50 4.04 -18.24
CA TYR A 34 10.73 3.13 -19.35
C TYR A 34 9.40 2.53 -19.80
N ILE A 35 8.90 2.96 -20.96
CA ILE A 35 7.70 2.36 -21.57
C ILE A 35 8.13 1.13 -22.35
N CYS A 36 7.66 -0.03 -21.89
CA CYS A 36 8.01 -1.34 -22.41
C CYS A 36 6.81 -1.98 -23.10
N THR A 37 7.06 -2.59 -24.26
CA THR A 37 6.05 -3.27 -25.09
C THR A 37 6.29 -4.77 -25.18
N THR A 38 7.47 -5.25 -24.79
CA THR A 38 7.86 -6.66 -24.83
C THR A 38 8.62 -7.07 -23.57
N PRO A 39 8.66 -8.37 -23.23
CA PRO A 39 9.45 -8.86 -22.10
C PRO A 39 10.94 -8.50 -22.20
N ASP A 40 11.54 -8.55 -23.38
CA ASP A 40 12.96 -8.21 -23.58
C ASP A 40 13.23 -6.73 -23.30
N GLU A 41 12.30 -5.85 -23.63
CA GLU A 41 12.38 -4.43 -23.27
C GLU A 41 12.32 -4.22 -21.77
N VAL A 42 11.47 -4.96 -21.05
CA VAL A 42 11.42 -4.93 -19.58
C VAL A 42 12.76 -5.36 -18.99
N PHE A 43 13.30 -6.47 -19.47
CA PHE A 43 14.61 -6.97 -19.04
C PHE A 43 15.72 -5.93 -19.26
N ALA A 44 15.76 -5.30 -20.44
CA ALA A 44 16.74 -4.28 -20.77
C ALA A 44 16.56 -3.00 -19.93
N ALA A 45 15.31 -2.53 -19.76
CA ALA A 45 14.96 -1.37 -18.95
C ALA A 45 15.44 -1.52 -17.53
N THR A 46 15.11 -2.65 -16.91
CA THR A 46 15.36 -2.87 -15.50
C THR A 46 16.85 -3.01 -15.21
N ASN A 47 17.58 -3.79 -16.00
CA ASN A 47 19.02 -3.91 -15.82
C ASN A 47 19.76 -2.59 -16.09
N THR A 48 19.26 -1.75 -17.01
CA THR A 48 19.78 -0.40 -17.25
C THR A 48 19.56 0.51 -16.03
N ALA A 49 18.35 0.51 -15.47
CA ALA A 49 18.02 1.30 -14.29
C ALA A 49 18.84 0.89 -13.06
N LEU A 50 18.98 -0.42 -12.81
CA LEU A 50 19.77 -0.95 -11.70
C LEU A 50 21.27 -0.63 -11.86
N ALA A 51 21.82 -0.76 -13.08
CA ALA A 51 23.21 -0.37 -13.36
C ALA A 51 23.46 1.15 -13.16
N ALA A 52 22.43 1.98 -13.28
CA ALA A 52 22.50 3.42 -12.99
C ALA A 52 22.34 3.75 -11.48
N GLY A 53 22.18 2.74 -10.62
CA GLY A 53 21.96 2.91 -9.19
C GLY A 53 20.57 3.41 -8.83
N ASN A 54 19.59 3.26 -9.71
CA ASN A 54 18.21 3.68 -9.45
C ASN A 54 17.44 2.55 -8.75
N ARG A 55 16.67 2.89 -7.72
CA ARG A 55 15.57 2.04 -7.27
C ARG A 55 14.56 1.91 -8.40
N ILE A 56 13.98 0.73 -8.55
CA ILE A 56 12.98 0.45 -9.58
C ILE A 56 11.61 0.25 -8.97
N THR A 57 10.59 0.76 -9.65
CA THR A 57 9.18 0.43 -9.39
C THR A 57 8.51 0.00 -10.69
N VAL A 58 7.37 -0.67 -10.59
CA VAL A 58 6.68 -1.24 -11.75
C VAL A 58 5.29 -0.64 -11.87
N ARG A 59 4.94 -0.20 -13.08
CA ARG A 59 3.58 0.24 -13.40
C ARG A 59 2.95 -0.69 -14.44
N SER A 60 1.70 -1.09 -14.18
CA SER A 60 0.81 -1.64 -15.21
C SER A 60 -0.29 -0.61 -15.52
N GLY A 61 -1.47 -0.72 -14.90
CA GLY A 61 -2.57 0.24 -15.14
C GLY A 61 -2.47 1.56 -14.35
N GLY A 62 -1.48 1.73 -13.47
CA GLY A 62 -1.30 2.98 -12.71
C GLY A 62 -2.29 3.22 -11.56
N HIS A 63 -3.09 2.23 -11.16
CA HIS A 63 -4.16 2.33 -10.15
C HIS A 63 -3.73 2.22 -8.68
N CYS A 64 -2.44 2.40 -8.36
CA CYS A 64 -2.00 2.31 -6.97
C CYS A 64 -2.61 3.47 -6.15
N TYR A 65 -3.25 3.13 -5.03
CA TYR A 65 -3.85 4.13 -4.14
C TYR A 65 -2.83 4.87 -3.26
N GLU A 66 -1.65 4.29 -3.08
CA GLU A 66 -0.53 4.89 -2.35
C GLU A 66 0.65 5.20 -3.29
N GLY A 67 1.67 5.85 -2.74
CA GLY A 67 2.84 6.33 -3.49
C GLY A 67 3.81 5.27 -4.01
N PHE A 68 3.50 3.98 -3.89
CA PHE A 68 4.47 2.88 -4.04
C PHE A 68 5.25 2.87 -5.34
N VAL A 69 4.61 3.32 -6.44
CA VAL A 69 5.21 3.36 -7.77
C VAL A 69 5.84 4.72 -8.08
N SER A 70 5.19 5.78 -7.62
CA SER A 70 5.46 7.15 -8.10
C SER A 70 6.36 7.96 -7.15
N ASN A 71 6.54 7.54 -5.90
CA ASN A 71 7.31 8.26 -4.90
C ASN A 71 8.71 7.67 -4.70
N LYS A 72 9.69 8.56 -4.55
CA LYS A 72 10.94 8.25 -3.84
C LYS A 72 10.64 8.02 -2.35
N LEU A 73 11.36 7.08 -1.74
CA LEU A 73 11.28 6.83 -0.28
C LEU A 73 12.29 7.66 0.51
N SER A 74 13.37 8.10 -0.14
CA SER A 74 14.47 8.83 0.49
C SER A 74 15.13 9.78 -0.52
N THR A 75 16.43 10.05 -0.36
CA THR A 75 17.26 10.79 -1.33
C THR A 75 17.69 9.93 -2.53
N GLU A 76 17.14 8.73 -2.66
CA GLU A 76 17.38 7.80 -3.76
C GLU A 76 16.96 8.33 -5.13
N ARG A 77 17.50 7.71 -6.18
CA ARG A 77 17.02 7.85 -7.55
C ARG A 77 15.98 6.76 -7.83
N LEU A 78 14.95 7.08 -8.58
CA LEU A 78 13.82 6.23 -8.92
C LEU A 78 13.64 6.10 -10.43
N SER A 79 13.39 4.86 -10.88
CA SER A 79 12.94 4.58 -12.24
C SER A 79 11.66 3.76 -12.26
N ILE A 80 10.70 4.17 -13.10
CA ILE A 80 9.47 3.41 -13.32
C ILE A 80 9.64 2.53 -14.56
N ILE A 81 9.43 1.23 -14.39
CA ILE A 81 9.31 0.26 -15.47
C ILE A 81 7.83 0.12 -15.80
N ASP A 82 7.40 0.73 -16.90
CA ASP A 82 6.00 0.79 -17.31
C ASP A 82 5.69 -0.32 -18.32
N LEU A 83 4.76 -1.19 -17.95
CA LEU A 83 4.30 -2.37 -18.67
C LEU A 83 2.95 -2.14 -19.35
N GLY A 84 2.36 -0.95 -19.26
CA GLY A 84 0.98 -0.69 -19.70
C GLY A 84 0.74 -1.02 -21.19
N GLU A 85 1.76 -0.85 -22.02
CA GLU A 85 1.69 -1.17 -23.46
C GLU A 85 2.05 -2.63 -23.78
N MET A 86 2.52 -3.42 -22.80
CA MET A 86 2.77 -4.85 -22.94
C MET A 86 1.46 -5.64 -22.70
N SER A 87 0.50 -5.49 -23.62
CA SER A 87 -0.84 -6.09 -23.55
C SER A 87 -1.01 -7.22 -24.58
N GLY A 88 -1.92 -8.15 -24.30
CA GLY A 88 -2.15 -9.34 -25.12
C GLY A 88 -2.68 -10.52 -24.31
N LEU A 89 -3.59 -11.28 -24.92
CA LEU A 89 -4.14 -12.51 -24.36
C LEU A 89 -3.97 -13.61 -25.41
N ASP A 90 -3.42 -14.75 -25.03
CA ASP A 90 -3.42 -15.96 -25.84
C ASP A 90 -4.48 -16.93 -25.31
N TYR A 91 -5.14 -17.61 -26.24
CA TYR A 91 -6.12 -18.66 -25.96
C TYR A 91 -5.98 -19.77 -27.00
N ASP A 92 -5.94 -21.00 -26.51
CA ASP A 92 -5.95 -22.21 -27.32
C ASP A 92 -6.77 -23.32 -26.63
N GLU A 93 -7.78 -23.83 -27.33
CA GLU A 93 -8.71 -24.85 -26.81
C GLU A 93 -8.01 -26.20 -26.54
N ASP A 94 -6.94 -26.50 -27.26
CA ASP A 94 -6.19 -27.75 -27.13
C ASP A 94 -5.12 -27.68 -26.02
N LYS A 95 -5.04 -26.56 -25.30
CA LYS A 95 -4.13 -26.33 -24.18
C LYS A 95 -2.66 -26.55 -24.61
N THR A 96 -2.19 -25.86 -25.66
CA THR A 96 -0.80 -25.95 -26.17
C THR A 96 0.06 -24.72 -25.87
N ILE A 97 -0.44 -23.70 -25.17
CA ILE A 97 0.35 -22.50 -24.86
C ILE A 97 1.42 -22.83 -23.83
N THR A 98 2.69 -22.50 -24.09
CA THR A 98 3.81 -22.73 -23.16
C THR A 98 4.50 -21.43 -22.79
N SER A 99 5.13 -21.36 -21.61
CA SER A 99 6.08 -20.29 -21.32
C SER A 99 7.39 -20.47 -22.08
N LEU A 100 7.98 -19.35 -22.52
CA LEU A 100 9.32 -19.33 -23.11
C LEU A 100 10.39 -19.76 -22.10
N TRP A 101 10.16 -19.48 -20.82
CA TRP A 101 11.11 -19.68 -19.72
C TRP A 101 10.79 -20.92 -18.88
N ASP A 102 9.79 -21.71 -19.28
CA ASP A 102 9.58 -23.04 -18.72
C ASP A 102 10.46 -24.06 -19.47
N ALA A 103 11.36 -24.70 -18.72
CA ALA A 103 12.20 -25.78 -19.22
C ALA A 103 11.40 -27.06 -19.51
N ASN A 104 10.31 -27.28 -18.77
CA ASN A 104 9.48 -28.49 -18.90
C ASN A 104 8.40 -28.35 -19.97
N LYS A 105 8.24 -27.16 -20.57
CA LYS A 105 7.23 -26.87 -21.61
C LYS A 105 5.83 -27.31 -21.21
N ASN A 106 5.47 -27.06 -19.94
CA ASN A 106 4.12 -27.24 -19.47
C ASN A 106 3.17 -26.36 -20.27
N THR A 107 1.98 -26.88 -20.51
CA THR A 107 1.01 -26.25 -21.38
C THR A 107 -0.16 -25.65 -20.61
N TYR A 108 -0.77 -24.62 -21.21
CA TYR A 108 -1.86 -23.83 -20.67
C TYR A 108 -2.91 -23.55 -21.74
N ARG A 109 -4.12 -23.19 -21.31
CA ARG A 109 -5.21 -22.79 -22.18
C ARG A 109 -5.22 -21.29 -22.40
N PHE A 110 -4.74 -20.52 -21.43
CA PHE A 110 -4.69 -19.07 -21.47
C PHE A 110 -3.35 -18.52 -20.98
N LYS A 111 -2.93 -17.42 -21.61
CA LYS A 111 -1.85 -16.55 -21.13
C LYS A 111 -2.29 -15.11 -21.24
N SER A 112 -2.09 -14.30 -20.21
CA SER A 112 -2.34 -12.86 -20.20
C SER A 112 -1.06 -12.11 -19.87
N LEU A 113 -0.67 -11.16 -20.72
CA LEU A 113 0.38 -10.21 -20.38
C LEU A 113 -0.11 -9.20 -19.33
N THR A 114 0.80 -8.67 -18.52
CA THR A 114 0.46 -7.83 -17.36
C THR A 114 0.07 -6.39 -17.67
N GLY A 115 0.29 -5.94 -18.92
CA GLY A 115 -0.22 -4.66 -19.42
C GLY A 115 -1.70 -4.67 -19.78
N ASN A 116 -2.35 -5.85 -19.85
CA ASN A 116 -3.80 -5.89 -20.02
C ASN A 116 -4.50 -5.13 -18.90
N GLN A 117 -5.56 -4.43 -19.26
CA GLN A 117 -6.53 -3.87 -18.34
C GLN A 117 -7.67 -4.88 -18.11
N ASN A 118 -8.52 -4.64 -17.12
CA ASN A 118 -9.68 -5.49 -16.88
C ASN A 118 -10.57 -5.58 -18.13
N TRP A 119 -10.88 -4.45 -18.77
CA TRP A 119 -11.85 -4.43 -19.86
C TRP A 119 -11.37 -5.10 -21.14
N ASN A 120 -10.15 -4.81 -21.62
CA ASN A 120 -9.63 -5.49 -22.80
C ASN A 120 -9.41 -7.00 -22.53
N GLY A 121 -9.08 -7.37 -21.28
CA GLY A 121 -9.04 -8.75 -20.82
C GLY A 121 -10.41 -9.45 -20.92
N TYR A 122 -11.46 -8.87 -20.33
CA TYR A 122 -12.81 -9.45 -20.38
C TYR A 122 -13.34 -9.58 -21.80
N VAL A 123 -13.17 -8.54 -22.62
CA VAL A 123 -13.62 -8.57 -24.03
C VAL A 123 -12.88 -9.67 -24.80
N SER A 124 -11.57 -9.81 -24.61
CA SER A 124 -10.77 -10.82 -25.30
C SER A 124 -11.14 -12.23 -24.88
N LEU A 125 -11.29 -12.48 -23.57
CA LEU A 125 -11.72 -13.77 -23.03
C LEU A 125 -13.11 -14.14 -23.54
N TYR A 126 -14.09 -13.24 -23.42
CA TYR A 126 -15.46 -13.51 -23.82
C TYR A 126 -15.56 -13.82 -25.31
N LYS A 127 -14.98 -12.98 -26.18
CA LYS A 127 -15.10 -13.12 -27.63
C LYS A 127 -14.34 -14.31 -28.19
N ARG A 128 -13.23 -14.71 -27.57
CA ARG A 128 -12.38 -15.80 -28.09
C ARG A 128 -12.75 -17.17 -27.53
N SER A 129 -13.22 -17.26 -26.29
CA SER A 129 -13.42 -18.54 -25.61
C SER A 129 -14.74 -18.69 -24.85
N GLY A 130 -15.57 -17.64 -24.80
CA GLY A 130 -16.77 -17.63 -23.95
C GLY A 130 -16.47 -17.71 -22.45
N ARG A 131 -15.22 -17.44 -22.04
CA ARG A 131 -14.78 -17.42 -20.64
C ARG A 131 -14.68 -16.00 -20.10
N THR A 132 -14.51 -15.90 -18.78
CA THR A 132 -14.23 -14.66 -18.06
C THR A 132 -13.28 -14.94 -16.89
N ILE A 133 -12.90 -13.93 -16.13
CA ILE A 133 -12.19 -14.07 -14.86
C ILE A 133 -12.86 -13.16 -13.82
N PRO A 134 -13.03 -13.58 -12.54
CA PRO A 134 -13.76 -12.80 -11.54
C PRO A 134 -12.91 -11.66 -10.95
N GLY A 135 -12.46 -10.74 -11.81
CA GLY A 135 -11.72 -9.53 -11.44
C GLY A 135 -12.60 -8.32 -11.16
N GLY A 136 -11.96 -7.16 -10.97
CA GLY A 136 -12.60 -5.89 -10.66
C GLY A 136 -13.43 -5.31 -11.81
N SER A 137 -14.35 -4.41 -11.47
CA SER A 137 -15.23 -3.74 -12.44
C SER A 137 -14.54 -2.61 -13.21
N CYS A 138 -13.63 -1.85 -12.57
CA CYS A 138 -12.98 -0.69 -13.18
C CYS A 138 -12.17 -1.08 -14.43
N TYR A 139 -12.54 -0.49 -15.58
CA TYR A 139 -12.06 -0.90 -16.90
C TYR A 139 -10.55 -0.74 -17.09
N SER A 140 -9.93 0.31 -16.54
CA SER A 140 -8.54 0.68 -16.80
C SER A 140 -7.54 0.10 -15.79
N VAL A 141 -8.03 -0.61 -14.77
CA VAL A 141 -7.17 -1.30 -13.80
C VAL A 141 -6.34 -2.37 -14.53
N GLY A 142 -5.02 -2.32 -14.36
CA GLY A 142 -4.09 -3.24 -15.00
C GLY A 142 -3.94 -4.56 -14.26
N VAL A 143 -3.95 -5.68 -14.98
CA VAL A 143 -3.97 -7.04 -14.41
C VAL A 143 -2.71 -7.37 -13.63
N GLY A 144 -1.55 -6.78 -13.97
CA GLY A 144 -0.29 -7.00 -13.24
C GLY A 144 -0.40 -6.72 -11.74
N GLY A 145 -0.78 -5.49 -11.37
CA GLY A 145 -1.02 -5.15 -9.97
C GLY A 145 -2.28 -5.79 -9.42
N HIS A 146 -3.35 -5.88 -10.21
CA HIS A 146 -4.65 -6.34 -9.74
C HIS A 146 -4.67 -7.81 -9.32
N ILE A 147 -4.16 -8.72 -10.16
CA ILE A 147 -4.14 -10.16 -9.84
C ILE A 147 -3.17 -10.42 -8.69
N SER A 148 -1.97 -9.82 -8.71
CA SER A 148 -0.96 -10.06 -7.66
C SER A 148 -1.40 -9.72 -6.24
N GLY A 149 -2.33 -8.78 -6.06
CA GLY A 149 -2.93 -8.45 -4.77
C GLY A 149 -4.24 -9.16 -4.46
N GLY A 150 -4.66 -10.17 -5.23
CA GLY A 150 -5.90 -10.92 -4.95
C GLY A 150 -7.16 -10.37 -5.63
N GLY A 151 -7.04 -9.88 -6.87
CA GLY A 151 -8.13 -9.24 -7.63
C GLY A 151 -9.52 -9.84 -7.43
N TYR A 152 -10.49 -8.96 -7.18
CA TYR A 152 -11.86 -9.26 -6.72
C TYR A 152 -12.86 -8.39 -7.47
N GLY A 153 -14.06 -8.92 -7.73
CA GLY A 153 -15.19 -8.14 -8.21
C GLY A 153 -16.47 -8.94 -8.41
N LEU A 154 -17.26 -8.55 -9.41
CA LEU A 154 -18.69 -8.82 -9.50
C LEU A 154 -19.09 -10.29 -9.59
N LEU A 155 -18.15 -11.17 -9.97
CA LEU A 155 -18.37 -12.62 -10.07
C LEU A 155 -17.60 -13.39 -9.00
N SER A 156 -16.92 -12.72 -8.07
CA SER A 156 -16.05 -13.42 -7.11
C SER A 156 -16.83 -14.30 -6.15
N ARG A 157 -18.01 -13.88 -5.70
CA ARG A 157 -18.90 -14.76 -4.90
C ARG A 157 -19.31 -16.04 -5.64
N LEU A 158 -19.36 -16.02 -6.97
CA LEU A 158 -19.72 -17.16 -7.81
C LEU A 158 -18.50 -18.03 -8.18
N HIS A 159 -17.34 -17.42 -8.37
CA HIS A 159 -16.18 -18.09 -9.00
C HIS A 159 -14.87 -18.03 -8.20
N GLY A 160 -14.84 -17.36 -7.05
CA GLY A 160 -13.62 -17.10 -6.27
C GLY A 160 -12.88 -15.85 -6.75
N LEU A 161 -11.66 -15.66 -6.28
CA LEU A 161 -10.80 -14.54 -6.66
C LEU A 161 -10.06 -14.83 -7.97
N THR A 162 -9.53 -13.78 -8.61
CA THR A 162 -8.65 -13.93 -9.80
C THR A 162 -7.49 -14.90 -9.55
N VAL A 163 -6.89 -14.84 -8.36
CA VAL A 163 -5.77 -15.68 -7.94
C VAL A 163 -6.10 -17.16 -7.81
N ASP A 164 -7.38 -17.51 -7.60
CA ASP A 164 -7.81 -18.91 -7.48
C ASP A 164 -7.76 -19.66 -8.82
N TRP A 165 -7.52 -18.93 -9.92
CA TRP A 165 -7.43 -19.46 -11.28
C TRP A 165 -6.01 -19.46 -11.84
N VAL A 166 -5.07 -18.76 -11.21
CA VAL A 166 -3.69 -18.66 -11.70
C VAL A 166 -2.96 -19.98 -11.46
N THR A 167 -2.44 -20.58 -12.52
CA THR A 167 -1.70 -21.86 -12.44
C THR A 167 -0.21 -21.70 -12.70
N GLY A 168 0.21 -20.60 -13.35
CA GLY A 168 1.62 -20.28 -13.57
C GLY A 168 1.87 -18.82 -13.85
N VAL A 169 3.11 -18.40 -13.67
CA VAL A 169 3.56 -17.01 -13.83
C VAL A 169 4.95 -16.97 -14.48
N ASP A 170 5.12 -16.05 -15.42
CA ASP A 170 6.45 -15.59 -15.83
C ASP A 170 6.82 -14.35 -15.05
N ILE A 171 7.97 -14.37 -14.39
CA ILE A 171 8.44 -13.29 -13.53
C ILE A 171 9.94 -13.04 -13.71
N LEU A 172 10.31 -11.76 -13.68
CA LEU A 172 11.69 -11.32 -13.64
C LEU A 172 12.12 -11.14 -12.17
N VAL A 173 13.09 -11.95 -11.71
CA VAL A 173 13.54 -12.01 -10.30
C VAL A 173 15.02 -11.71 -10.15
N PRO A 174 15.49 -11.24 -8.98
CA PRO A 174 16.90 -11.02 -8.72
C PRO A 174 17.73 -12.31 -8.84
N VAL A 175 18.97 -12.17 -9.34
CA VAL A 175 19.94 -13.27 -9.44
C VAL A 175 21.31 -12.86 -8.93
N GLY A 176 21.83 -13.62 -7.97
CA GLY A 176 23.10 -13.34 -7.30
C GLY A 176 23.12 -11.98 -6.58
N ASN A 177 24.31 -11.52 -6.23
CA ASN A 177 24.49 -10.27 -5.47
C ASN A 177 24.67 -9.02 -6.36
N ALA A 178 24.51 -9.17 -7.68
CA ALA A 178 24.96 -8.17 -8.65
C ALA A 178 23.89 -7.14 -9.08
N HIS A 179 22.79 -6.97 -8.33
CA HIS A 179 21.66 -6.11 -8.73
C HIS A 179 21.21 -6.37 -10.19
N ARG A 180 21.11 -7.65 -10.56
CA ARG A 180 20.66 -8.10 -11.89
C ARG A 180 19.44 -8.98 -11.74
N LEU A 181 18.61 -8.99 -12.78
CA LEU A 181 17.43 -9.84 -12.81
C LEU A 181 17.51 -10.89 -13.93
N ALA A 182 16.77 -11.99 -13.78
CA ALA A 182 16.59 -13.01 -14.80
C ALA A 182 15.14 -13.50 -14.84
N PHE A 183 14.72 -14.00 -16.01
CA PHE A 183 13.41 -14.60 -16.16
C PHE A 183 13.33 -15.94 -15.44
N ARG A 184 12.18 -16.20 -14.83
CA ARG A 184 11.82 -17.45 -14.17
C ARG A 184 10.35 -17.74 -14.46
N HIS A 185 10.06 -18.98 -14.81
CA HIS A 185 8.69 -19.48 -14.84
C HIS A 185 8.39 -20.24 -13.55
N VAL A 186 7.26 -19.95 -12.91
CA VAL A 186 6.79 -20.63 -11.69
C VAL A 186 5.39 -21.20 -11.87
N ARG A 187 5.13 -22.36 -11.26
CA ARG A 187 3.91 -23.15 -11.47
C ARG A 187 3.46 -23.86 -10.19
N ALA A 188 2.15 -24.07 -10.06
CA ALA A 188 1.52 -24.58 -8.82
C ALA A 188 1.98 -25.99 -8.42
N ASP A 189 2.25 -26.84 -9.40
CA ASP A 189 2.72 -28.22 -9.25
C ASP A 189 4.23 -28.36 -9.58
N SER A 190 5.00 -27.26 -9.54
CA SER A 190 6.46 -27.34 -9.66
C SER A 190 7.04 -28.23 -8.57
N VAL A 191 8.06 -29.03 -8.90
CA VAL A 191 8.80 -29.82 -7.91
C VAL A 191 9.63 -28.94 -6.96
N SER A 192 10.04 -27.76 -7.44
CA SER A 192 10.77 -26.76 -6.66
C SER A 192 9.84 -26.09 -5.67
N GLU A 193 10.11 -26.25 -4.38
CA GLU A 193 9.37 -25.57 -3.31
C GLU A 193 9.42 -24.05 -3.47
N VAL A 194 10.57 -23.49 -3.86
CA VAL A 194 10.72 -22.06 -4.10
C VAL A 194 9.77 -21.56 -5.18
N ASP A 195 9.56 -22.34 -6.24
CA ASP A 195 8.66 -21.93 -7.32
C ASP A 195 7.20 -21.96 -6.86
N ARG A 196 6.82 -22.97 -6.07
CA ARG A 196 5.47 -23.06 -5.48
C ARG A 196 5.22 -21.89 -4.52
N GLU A 197 6.18 -21.58 -3.65
CA GLU A 197 6.08 -20.44 -2.73
C GLU A 197 6.04 -19.11 -3.50
N LEU A 198 6.85 -18.94 -4.54
CA LEU A 198 6.86 -17.73 -5.36
C LEU A 198 5.57 -17.55 -6.15
N LEU A 199 4.97 -18.63 -6.66
CA LEU A 199 3.64 -18.55 -7.26
C LEU A 199 2.58 -18.13 -6.23
N MET A 200 2.58 -18.75 -5.04
CA MET A 200 1.67 -18.40 -3.95
C MET A 200 1.77 -16.92 -3.58
N ALA A 201 2.99 -16.38 -3.50
CA ALA A 201 3.24 -14.96 -3.27
C ALA A 201 2.73 -14.06 -4.42
N CYS A 202 2.94 -14.47 -5.67
CA CYS A 202 2.36 -13.79 -6.85
C CYS A 202 0.82 -13.86 -6.89
N CYS A 203 0.20 -14.64 -6.02
CA CYS A 203 -1.23 -14.88 -5.91
C CYS A 203 -1.80 -14.29 -4.61
N GLY A 204 -1.44 -13.07 -4.24
CA GLY A 204 -2.09 -12.34 -3.13
C GLY A 204 -1.19 -11.45 -2.28
N ALA A 205 0.14 -11.54 -2.41
CA ALA A 205 1.05 -10.75 -1.57
C ALA A 205 1.21 -9.28 -2.05
N GLY A 206 0.57 -8.92 -3.17
CA GLY A 206 0.66 -7.59 -3.77
C GLY A 206 1.88 -7.42 -4.68
N GLY A 207 1.74 -6.53 -5.66
CA GLY A 207 2.81 -6.19 -6.60
C GLY A 207 3.93 -5.40 -5.95
N GLY A 208 5.14 -5.43 -6.54
CA GLY A 208 6.29 -4.66 -6.05
C GLY A 208 7.10 -5.34 -4.93
N ASN A 209 6.88 -6.64 -4.68
CA ASN A 209 7.54 -7.38 -3.60
C ASN A 209 8.66 -8.34 -4.05
N PHE A 210 8.45 -9.15 -5.09
CA PHE A 210 9.36 -10.27 -5.39
C PHE A 210 10.01 -10.21 -6.78
N GLY A 211 9.51 -9.34 -7.65
CA GLY A 211 9.92 -9.31 -9.06
C GLY A 211 8.96 -8.53 -9.94
N ILE A 212 9.24 -8.54 -11.25
CA ILE A 212 8.37 -7.97 -12.28
C ILE A 212 7.58 -9.09 -12.96
N ILE A 213 6.28 -9.15 -12.70
CA ILE A 213 5.40 -10.15 -13.33
C ILE A 213 5.18 -9.77 -14.80
N ILE A 214 5.48 -10.70 -15.70
CA ILE A 214 5.41 -10.52 -17.15
C ILE A 214 4.11 -11.08 -17.70
N ALA A 215 3.73 -12.28 -17.26
CA ALA A 215 2.54 -12.97 -17.74
C ALA A 215 1.93 -13.88 -16.67
N TYR A 216 0.60 -13.98 -16.69
CA TYR A 216 -0.18 -14.97 -15.95
C TYR A 216 -0.67 -16.07 -16.88
N TYR A 217 -0.65 -17.30 -16.39
CA TYR A 217 -1.11 -18.49 -17.11
C TYR A 217 -2.23 -19.19 -16.36
N PHE A 218 -3.20 -19.72 -17.13
CA PHE A 218 -4.38 -20.40 -16.60
C PHE A 218 -4.64 -21.70 -17.36
N ASP A 219 -4.88 -22.78 -16.61
CA ASP A 219 -5.27 -24.07 -17.16
C ASP A 219 -6.71 -24.06 -17.72
N ASP A 220 -7.61 -23.37 -17.03
CA ASP A 220 -8.95 -23.03 -17.50
C ASP A 220 -9.44 -21.77 -16.78
N LEU A 221 -10.56 -21.21 -17.25
CA LEU A 221 -11.23 -20.05 -16.70
C LEU A 221 -12.75 -20.27 -16.65
N PRO A 222 -13.49 -19.61 -15.75
CA PRO A 222 -14.93 -19.81 -15.62
C PRO A 222 -15.66 -19.37 -16.89
N LYS A 223 -16.78 -20.04 -17.18
CA LYS A 223 -17.68 -19.61 -18.27
C LYS A 223 -18.25 -18.24 -17.93
N ALA A 224 -18.29 -17.35 -18.92
CA ALA A 224 -18.98 -16.08 -18.74
C ALA A 224 -20.49 -16.32 -18.61
N PRO A 225 -21.19 -15.62 -17.70
CA PRO A 225 -22.64 -15.60 -17.69
C PRO A 225 -23.19 -15.12 -19.05
N GLN A 226 -24.39 -15.57 -19.40
CA GLN A 226 -25.06 -15.11 -20.62
C GLN A 226 -25.90 -13.87 -20.33
N LYS A 227 -26.67 -13.93 -19.24
CA LYS A 227 -27.57 -12.85 -18.82
C LYS A 227 -27.24 -12.40 -17.40
N ALA A 228 -27.50 -11.12 -17.13
CA ALA A 228 -27.42 -10.56 -15.80
C ALA A 228 -28.44 -9.43 -15.63
N TYR A 229 -28.79 -9.14 -14.38
CA TYR A 229 -29.49 -7.92 -13.99
C TYR A 229 -28.53 -6.88 -13.44
N TRP A 230 -28.90 -5.62 -13.62
CA TRP A 230 -28.33 -4.47 -12.92
C TRP A 230 -29.44 -3.68 -12.24
N ILE A 231 -29.42 -3.59 -10.92
CA ILE A 231 -30.52 -3.05 -10.12
C ILE A 231 -29.94 -2.09 -9.06
N PRO A 232 -29.79 -0.79 -9.38
CA PRO A 232 -29.38 0.21 -8.42
C PRO A 232 -30.59 0.73 -7.63
N LEU A 233 -30.68 0.43 -6.33
CA LEU A 233 -31.77 0.84 -5.46
C LEU A 233 -31.35 2.02 -4.58
N THR A 234 -32.19 3.06 -4.46
CA THR A 234 -31.94 4.20 -3.55
C THR A 234 -32.77 4.16 -2.27
N TYR A 235 -32.11 4.53 -1.16
CA TYR A 235 -32.69 4.74 0.15
C TYR A 235 -32.22 6.10 0.67
N PRO A 236 -33.05 7.16 0.63
CA PRO A 236 -32.64 8.48 1.09
C PRO A 236 -32.31 8.49 2.59
N TRP A 237 -31.22 9.14 3.02
CA TRP A 237 -30.83 9.29 4.42
C TRP A 237 -31.93 9.94 5.24
N SER A 238 -32.60 10.95 4.68
CA SER A 238 -33.79 11.58 5.26
C SER A 238 -34.86 10.57 5.71
N SER A 239 -34.96 9.42 5.05
CA SER A 239 -35.91 8.36 5.38
C SER A 239 -35.26 7.18 6.11
N LEU A 240 -33.99 6.84 5.80
CA LEU A 240 -33.30 5.65 6.32
C LEU A 240 -32.68 5.87 7.71
N LYS A 241 -32.38 7.11 8.12
CA LYS A 241 -31.67 7.42 9.38
C LYS A 241 -32.22 6.68 10.60
N ALA A 242 -33.54 6.61 10.74
CA ALA A 242 -34.19 5.97 11.90
C ALA A 242 -34.09 4.43 11.89
N THR A 243 -34.00 3.82 10.71
CA THR A 243 -33.95 2.36 10.52
C THR A 243 -32.55 1.87 10.11
N PHE A 244 -31.56 2.76 9.98
CA PHE A 244 -30.23 2.46 9.44
C PHE A 244 -29.52 1.31 10.16
N PRO A 245 -29.50 1.22 11.51
CA PRO A 245 -28.89 0.06 12.17
C PRO A 245 -29.57 -1.26 11.82
N ALA A 246 -30.91 -1.28 11.73
CA ALA A 246 -31.65 -2.48 11.34
C ALA A 246 -31.37 -2.87 9.88
N PHE A 247 -31.31 -1.88 8.98
CA PHE A 247 -30.96 -2.06 7.58
C PHE A 247 -29.56 -2.67 7.40
N LEU A 248 -28.55 -2.11 8.07
CA LEU A 248 -27.17 -2.58 7.95
C LEU A 248 -26.99 -3.98 8.57
N LYS A 249 -27.68 -4.26 9.68
CA LYS A 249 -27.68 -5.61 10.28
C LYS A 249 -28.37 -6.64 9.41
N ALA A 250 -29.50 -6.29 8.76
CA ALA A 250 -30.19 -7.17 7.83
C ALA A 250 -29.31 -7.49 6.60
N TYR A 251 -28.54 -6.52 6.11
CA TYR A 251 -27.62 -6.70 4.99
C TYR A 251 -26.59 -7.80 5.29
N TRP A 252 -25.86 -7.69 6.40
CA TRP A 252 -24.90 -8.73 6.79
C TRP A 252 -25.60 -10.06 7.13
N GLN A 253 -26.74 -10.02 7.83
CA GLN A 253 -27.44 -11.23 8.27
C GLN A 253 -27.88 -12.09 7.09
N TRP A 254 -28.34 -11.45 6.01
CA TRP A 254 -28.73 -12.19 4.82
C TRP A 254 -27.56 -12.99 4.25
N PHE A 255 -26.38 -12.39 4.12
CA PHE A 255 -25.20 -13.12 3.64
C PHE A 255 -24.78 -14.21 4.62
N ALA A 256 -24.80 -13.94 5.93
CA ALA A 256 -24.46 -14.95 6.94
C ALA A 256 -25.38 -16.19 6.86
N ASP A 257 -26.68 -15.99 6.70
CA ASP A 257 -27.67 -17.07 6.61
C ASP A 257 -27.56 -17.85 5.29
N ASN A 258 -27.04 -17.22 4.23
CA ASN A 258 -27.13 -17.73 2.86
C ASN A 258 -25.78 -18.07 2.21
N ASP A 259 -24.63 -17.82 2.84
CA ASP A 259 -23.32 -18.04 2.22
C ASP A 259 -23.07 -19.51 1.88
N VAL A 260 -23.60 -20.43 2.69
CA VAL A 260 -23.56 -21.88 2.45
C VAL A 260 -24.18 -22.29 1.11
N ASN A 261 -25.12 -21.48 0.59
CA ASN A 261 -25.81 -21.73 -0.68
C ASN A 261 -25.11 -21.07 -1.87
N ALA A 262 -24.06 -20.27 -1.68
CA ALA A 262 -23.43 -19.49 -2.74
C ALA A 262 -22.84 -20.34 -3.86
N THR A 263 -22.26 -21.51 -3.52
CA THR A 263 -21.65 -22.44 -4.48
C THR A 263 -22.63 -23.51 -5.00
N SER A 264 -23.89 -23.47 -4.56
CA SER A 264 -24.91 -24.40 -5.05
C SER A 264 -25.23 -24.14 -6.53
N THR A 265 -25.27 -25.20 -7.32
CA THR A 265 -25.66 -25.14 -8.74
C THR A 265 -27.17 -25.27 -8.95
N LYS A 266 -27.94 -25.47 -7.87
CA LYS A 266 -29.39 -25.68 -7.95
C LYS A 266 -30.12 -24.35 -8.13
N GLU A 267 -30.94 -24.25 -9.17
CA GLU A 267 -31.83 -23.10 -9.40
C GLU A 267 -32.76 -22.88 -8.20
N GLY A 268 -32.96 -21.62 -7.84
CA GLY A 268 -33.73 -21.23 -6.65
C GLY A 268 -32.99 -21.37 -5.32
N VAL A 269 -31.76 -21.88 -5.32
CA VAL A 269 -30.92 -22.00 -4.11
C VAL A 269 -29.59 -21.27 -4.29
N GLY A 270 -28.90 -21.52 -5.41
CA GLY A 270 -27.61 -20.92 -5.72
C GLY A 270 -27.65 -19.40 -5.75
N ASN A 271 -26.84 -18.74 -4.91
CA ASN A 271 -26.82 -17.28 -4.78
C ASN A 271 -25.45 -16.64 -5.02
N GLY A 272 -24.44 -17.39 -5.48
CA GLY A 272 -23.09 -16.86 -5.68
C GLY A 272 -23.02 -15.75 -6.73
N GLY A 273 -23.96 -15.71 -7.68
CA GLY A 273 -24.04 -14.62 -8.67
C GLY A 273 -24.74 -13.36 -8.17
N LEU A 274 -25.23 -13.32 -6.92
CA LEU A 274 -25.66 -12.09 -6.26
C LEU A 274 -24.45 -11.33 -5.74
N PHE A 275 -24.18 -10.20 -6.38
CA PHE A 275 -23.14 -9.26 -5.98
C PHE A 275 -23.73 -7.88 -5.69
N THR A 276 -23.42 -7.32 -4.54
CA THR A 276 -23.95 -6.02 -4.11
C THR A 276 -22.83 -5.04 -3.79
N LEU A 277 -23.09 -3.77 -4.12
CA LEU A 277 -22.27 -2.60 -3.84
C LEU A 277 -23.15 -1.67 -2.98
N LEU A 278 -23.03 -1.71 -1.65
CA LEU A 278 -23.76 -0.81 -0.77
C LEU A 278 -22.97 0.49 -0.56
N LYS A 279 -23.35 1.55 -1.26
CA LYS A 279 -22.71 2.87 -1.18
C LYS A 279 -23.42 3.74 -0.15
N LEU A 280 -22.77 3.93 0.99
CA LEU A 280 -23.16 4.88 2.02
C LEU A 280 -22.51 6.23 1.69
N ASN A 281 -23.18 7.05 0.89
CA ASN A 281 -22.66 8.36 0.49
C ASN A 281 -22.68 9.34 1.66
N HIS A 282 -21.68 10.22 1.73
CA HIS A 282 -21.74 11.37 2.62
C HIS A 282 -22.88 12.31 2.18
N ILE A 283 -23.57 12.94 3.14
CA ILE A 283 -24.73 13.82 2.89
C ILE A 283 -24.39 15.07 2.07
N ASP A 284 -23.11 15.43 1.99
CA ASP A 284 -22.63 16.48 1.11
C ASP A 284 -22.56 16.05 -0.35
N ALA A 285 -22.40 14.74 -0.61
CA ALA A 285 -22.40 14.16 -1.94
C ALA A 285 -23.82 13.88 -2.42
N SER A 286 -24.63 13.24 -1.58
CA SER A 286 -25.99 12.84 -1.92
C SER A 286 -26.81 12.51 -0.67
N ASP A 287 -28.12 12.78 -0.71
CA ASP A 287 -29.05 12.21 0.28
C ASP A 287 -29.25 10.71 0.05
N ASN A 288 -28.83 10.11 -1.07
CA ASN A 288 -29.10 8.71 -1.37
C ASN A 288 -28.03 7.77 -0.82
N VAL A 289 -28.44 6.79 0.00
CA VAL A 289 -27.75 5.51 0.12
C VAL A 289 -28.12 4.65 -1.09
N VAL A 290 -27.13 4.05 -1.76
CA VAL A 290 -27.36 3.28 -2.99
C VAL A 290 -26.95 1.83 -2.77
N LEU A 291 -27.90 0.90 -2.91
CA LEU A 291 -27.65 -0.53 -2.97
C LEU A 291 -27.66 -0.97 -4.44
N ALA A 292 -26.48 -1.04 -5.05
CA ALA A 292 -26.34 -1.52 -6.42
C ALA A 292 -26.18 -3.03 -6.46
N ILE A 293 -27.00 -3.71 -7.26
CA ILE A 293 -27.04 -5.16 -7.34
C ILE A 293 -26.74 -5.60 -8.78
N GLN A 294 -25.72 -6.44 -8.94
CA GLN A 294 -25.55 -7.27 -10.13
C GLN A 294 -25.98 -8.69 -9.78
N TYR A 295 -26.84 -9.30 -10.59
CA TYR A 295 -27.29 -10.68 -10.37
C TYR A 295 -27.22 -11.54 -11.62
N THR A 296 -26.73 -12.77 -11.46
CA THR A 296 -26.93 -13.90 -12.38
C THR A 296 -27.19 -15.16 -11.57
N GLY A 297 -28.02 -16.07 -12.08
CA GLY A 297 -28.18 -17.41 -11.54
C GLY A 297 -26.91 -18.25 -11.69
N PRO A 298 -26.80 -19.38 -10.96
CA PRO A 298 -25.61 -20.24 -10.97
C PRO A 298 -25.32 -20.88 -12.34
N ASN A 299 -26.30 -20.91 -13.23
CA ASN A 299 -26.22 -21.39 -14.62
C ASN A 299 -25.85 -20.28 -15.63
N GLY A 300 -25.63 -19.04 -15.18
CA GLY A 300 -25.36 -17.88 -16.05
C GLY A 300 -26.60 -17.27 -16.71
N GLN A 301 -27.80 -17.60 -16.23
CA GLN A 301 -29.09 -17.06 -16.67
C GLN A 301 -29.79 -16.32 -15.54
N VAL A 302 -30.80 -15.53 -15.90
CA VAL A 302 -31.73 -14.87 -14.96
C VAL A 302 -33.17 -15.23 -15.31
N GLY A 303 -34.10 -14.98 -14.41
CA GLY A 303 -35.52 -15.28 -14.60
C GLY A 303 -35.96 -16.61 -13.97
N GLY A 304 -37.28 -16.74 -13.78
CA GLY A 304 -37.90 -17.94 -13.23
C GLY A 304 -37.38 -18.29 -11.82
N ALA A 305 -37.02 -19.56 -11.62
CA ALA A 305 -36.51 -20.03 -10.34
C ALA A 305 -35.15 -19.43 -9.97
N ASN A 306 -34.36 -18.96 -10.94
CA ASN A 306 -33.06 -18.34 -10.64
C ASN A 306 -33.24 -17.11 -9.73
N ASP A 307 -34.30 -16.32 -9.91
CA ASP A 307 -34.43 -15.04 -9.21
C ASP A 307 -34.86 -15.16 -7.74
N ILE A 308 -35.15 -16.37 -7.23
CA ILE A 308 -35.64 -16.57 -5.86
C ILE A 308 -34.69 -15.98 -4.80
N PRO A 309 -33.36 -16.23 -4.80
CA PRO A 309 -32.47 -15.66 -3.79
C PRO A 309 -32.34 -14.14 -3.91
N LEU A 310 -32.34 -13.59 -5.13
CA LEU A 310 -32.33 -12.15 -5.36
C LEU A 310 -33.59 -11.49 -4.77
N ASN A 311 -34.76 -12.08 -5.02
CA ASN A 311 -36.02 -11.55 -4.52
C ASN A 311 -36.08 -11.60 -2.99
N ASP A 312 -35.68 -12.71 -2.38
CA ASP A 312 -35.59 -12.82 -0.91
C ASP A 312 -34.68 -11.72 -0.34
N PHE A 313 -33.49 -11.51 -0.92
CA PHE A 313 -32.58 -10.44 -0.51
C PHE A 313 -33.25 -9.05 -0.56
N ILE A 314 -33.85 -8.67 -1.69
CA ILE A 314 -34.51 -7.37 -1.85
C ILE A 314 -35.67 -7.21 -0.86
N GLU A 315 -36.48 -8.26 -0.66
CA GLU A 315 -37.60 -8.23 0.29
C GLU A 315 -37.11 -8.01 1.73
N LYS A 316 -36.03 -8.69 2.16
CA LYS A 316 -35.45 -8.48 3.50
C LYS A 316 -34.88 -7.08 3.68
N MET A 317 -34.17 -6.56 2.67
CA MET A 317 -33.60 -5.22 2.72
C MET A 317 -34.69 -4.14 2.79
N ASN A 318 -35.77 -4.30 2.01
CA ASN A 318 -36.90 -3.37 2.02
C ASN A 318 -37.65 -3.40 3.36
N ALA A 319 -37.87 -4.60 3.91
CA ALA A 319 -38.48 -4.75 5.23
C ALA A 319 -37.65 -4.07 6.32
N ALA A 320 -36.32 -4.26 6.30
CA ALA A 320 -35.41 -3.65 7.26
C ALA A 320 -35.29 -2.12 7.10
N ALA A 321 -35.37 -1.61 5.87
CA ALA A 321 -35.41 -0.17 5.60
C ALA A 321 -36.73 0.47 6.07
N GLY A 322 -37.82 -0.30 6.16
CA GLY A 322 -39.16 0.21 6.42
C GLY A 322 -39.75 0.98 5.24
N MET A 323 -39.23 0.78 4.02
CA MET A 323 -39.65 1.48 2.82
C MET A 323 -39.41 0.65 1.55
N THR A 324 -40.09 1.03 0.47
CA THR A 324 -39.81 0.50 -0.86
C THR A 324 -38.89 1.47 -1.61
N PRO A 325 -37.69 1.04 -2.02
CA PRO A 325 -36.75 1.87 -2.75
C PRO A 325 -37.23 2.13 -4.19
N THR A 326 -36.60 3.10 -4.82
CA THR A 326 -36.74 3.36 -6.26
C THR A 326 -35.49 2.94 -7.00
N ILE A 327 -35.64 2.54 -8.26
CA ILE A 327 -34.49 2.39 -9.16
C ILE A 327 -33.83 3.76 -9.32
N TYR A 328 -32.52 3.78 -9.10
CA TYR A 328 -31.71 4.97 -9.26
C TYR A 328 -31.30 5.16 -10.71
N ASP A 329 -31.77 6.24 -11.32
CA ASP A 329 -31.36 6.64 -12.67
C ASP A 329 -29.92 7.06 -12.76
N ASP A 330 -29.45 7.67 -11.69
CA ASP A 330 -28.18 8.30 -11.67
C ASP A 330 -27.20 7.47 -10.88
N PHE A 331 -26.95 6.21 -11.27
CA PHE A 331 -25.95 5.41 -10.55
C PHE A 331 -24.62 6.18 -10.49
N ILE A 332 -24.39 6.83 -9.34
CA ILE A 332 -23.24 7.67 -9.11
C ILE A 332 -22.06 6.71 -8.97
N LEU A 333 -21.38 6.47 -10.08
CA LEU A 333 -19.93 6.37 -10.01
C LEU A 333 -19.46 7.79 -9.69
N PRO A 334 -18.67 8.00 -8.62
CA PRO A 334 -18.16 9.33 -8.31
C PRO A 334 -17.50 9.85 -9.59
N ASN A 335 -18.13 10.86 -10.21
CA ASN A 335 -17.67 11.58 -11.40
C ASN A 335 -17.96 11.02 -12.80
N ILE A 336 -18.95 10.14 -12.98
CA ILE A 336 -19.46 9.84 -14.34
C ILE A 336 -20.91 10.34 -14.45
N PRO A 337 -21.28 11.04 -15.53
CA PRO A 337 -22.67 11.37 -15.80
C PRO A 337 -23.54 10.11 -15.73
N PRO A 338 -24.74 10.22 -15.18
CA PRO A 338 -25.58 9.07 -14.91
C PRO A 338 -25.89 8.24 -16.16
N PHE A 339 -25.64 6.93 -16.08
CA PHE A 339 -26.16 5.99 -17.05
C PHE A 339 -27.65 5.80 -16.77
N LYS A 340 -28.50 6.35 -17.63
CA LYS A 340 -29.95 6.22 -17.49
C LYS A 340 -30.34 4.75 -17.51
N HIS A 341 -30.92 4.28 -16.40
CA HIS A 341 -31.55 2.99 -16.36
C HIS A 341 -32.79 2.98 -17.28
N LEU A 342 -33.18 1.81 -17.81
CA LEU A 342 -34.35 1.69 -18.69
C LEU A 342 -35.68 2.03 -18.00
N TYR A 343 -35.71 1.98 -16.66
CA TYR A 343 -36.92 2.16 -15.85
C TYR A 343 -36.71 3.12 -14.65
N PRO A 344 -36.48 4.41 -14.92
CA PRO A 344 -36.34 5.47 -13.91
C PRO A 344 -37.40 5.51 -12.83
N GLY A 345 -37.00 5.69 -11.56
CA GLY A 345 -37.91 5.96 -10.45
C GLY A 345 -38.93 4.86 -10.15
N ARG A 346 -38.84 3.69 -10.82
CA ARG A 346 -39.71 2.54 -10.57
C ARG A 346 -39.50 2.05 -9.15
N LYS A 347 -40.58 1.96 -8.36
CA LYS A 347 -40.55 1.34 -7.03
C LYS A 347 -40.36 -0.17 -7.16
N ILE A 348 -39.40 -0.74 -6.43
CA ILE A 348 -39.09 -2.17 -6.49
C ILE A 348 -39.41 -2.80 -5.14
N GLY A 349 -40.61 -3.37 -5.03
CA GLY A 349 -41.05 -4.16 -3.88
C GLY A 349 -40.78 -5.66 -4.05
N ARG A 350 -40.80 -6.14 -5.30
CA ARG A 350 -40.43 -7.48 -5.80
C ARG A 350 -40.42 -7.45 -7.33
N THR A 351 -39.81 -8.44 -7.97
CA THR A 351 -39.76 -8.64 -9.43
C THR A 351 -39.26 -7.42 -10.20
N VAL A 352 -37.95 -7.42 -10.44
CA VAL A 352 -37.44 -6.95 -11.72
C VAL A 352 -37.98 -7.95 -12.76
N ASP A 353 -38.82 -7.51 -13.69
CA ASP A 353 -39.33 -8.44 -14.72
C ASP A 353 -38.24 -8.73 -15.77
N GLU A 354 -38.43 -9.76 -16.60
CA GLU A 354 -37.48 -10.16 -17.67
C GLU A 354 -37.00 -8.97 -18.52
N SER A 355 -37.77 -7.88 -18.58
CA SER A 355 -37.43 -6.63 -19.24
C SER A 355 -36.16 -5.93 -18.73
N ALA A 356 -35.65 -6.26 -17.54
CA ALA A 356 -34.35 -5.75 -17.08
C ALA A 356 -33.20 -6.75 -17.29
N SER A 357 -33.48 -7.92 -17.88
CA SER A 357 -32.45 -8.85 -18.32
C SER A 357 -31.59 -8.22 -19.41
N MET A 358 -30.28 -8.29 -19.23
CA MET A 358 -29.30 -7.78 -20.18
C MET A 358 -28.25 -8.85 -20.46
N ASP A 359 -27.61 -8.77 -21.63
CA ASP A 359 -26.42 -9.60 -21.87
C ASP A 359 -25.34 -9.24 -20.87
N TRP A 360 -24.72 -10.24 -20.24
CA TRP A 360 -23.76 -10.02 -19.16
C TRP A 360 -22.60 -9.11 -19.57
N LEU A 361 -22.08 -9.24 -20.80
CA LEU A 361 -20.99 -8.38 -21.28
C LEU A 361 -21.44 -6.91 -21.41
N HIS A 362 -22.69 -6.66 -21.82
CA HIS A 362 -23.24 -5.30 -21.89
C HIS A 362 -23.42 -4.69 -20.49
N VAL A 363 -23.91 -5.47 -19.52
CA VAL A 363 -23.96 -5.03 -18.11
C VAL A 363 -22.57 -4.69 -17.61
N THR A 364 -21.61 -5.59 -17.82
CA THR A 364 -20.21 -5.39 -17.43
C THR A 364 -19.64 -4.12 -18.07
N GLN A 365 -19.93 -3.85 -19.34
CA GLN A 365 -19.51 -2.62 -20.01
C GLN A 365 -20.14 -1.37 -19.40
N MET A 366 -21.44 -1.41 -19.11
CA MET A 366 -22.19 -0.27 -18.62
C MET A 366 -21.69 0.21 -17.25
N ILE A 367 -21.18 -0.70 -16.41
CA ILE A 367 -20.81 -0.41 -15.01
C ILE A 367 -19.30 -0.41 -14.74
N ASN A 368 -18.47 -0.44 -15.79
CA ASN A 368 -17.00 -0.56 -15.66
C ASN A 368 -16.25 0.75 -15.43
N GLY A 369 -16.92 1.87 -15.15
CA GLY A 369 -16.25 3.17 -15.03
C GLY A 369 -15.17 3.19 -13.95
N SER A 370 -14.02 3.81 -14.26
CA SER A 370 -12.86 3.87 -13.35
C SER A 370 -12.80 5.13 -12.49
N GLY A 371 -13.66 6.13 -12.74
CA GLY A 371 -13.59 7.45 -12.13
C GLY A 371 -12.55 8.37 -12.79
N SER A 372 -12.45 9.60 -12.30
CA SER A 372 -11.47 10.59 -12.76
C SER A 372 -10.11 10.39 -12.09
N ASN A 373 -9.02 10.68 -12.80
CA ASN A 373 -7.70 10.85 -12.17
C ASN A 373 -7.76 12.09 -11.26
N GLN A 374 -7.65 11.89 -9.94
CA GLN A 374 -7.75 12.97 -8.95
C GLN A 374 -7.07 12.59 -7.63
N ARG A 375 -7.11 13.49 -6.65
CA ARG A 375 -6.59 13.20 -5.31
C ARG A 375 -7.59 12.32 -4.58
N GLY A 376 -7.10 11.28 -3.91
CA GLY A 376 -7.96 10.40 -3.12
C GLY A 376 -7.24 9.73 -1.95
N LYS A 377 -8.00 9.40 -0.91
CA LYS A 377 -7.57 8.52 0.18
C LYS A 377 -8.57 7.38 0.32
N TYR A 378 -8.01 6.21 0.57
CA TYR A 378 -8.72 4.94 0.59
C TYR A 378 -8.32 4.19 1.86
N LYS A 379 -9.26 3.45 2.44
CA LYS A 379 -9.02 2.46 3.50
C LYS A 379 -9.93 1.25 3.25
N SER A 380 -9.62 0.11 3.85
CA SER A 380 -10.41 -1.11 3.66
C SER A 380 -10.51 -1.94 4.91
N ASP A 381 -11.51 -2.81 4.94
CA ASP A 381 -11.62 -3.89 5.90
C ASP A 381 -12.37 -5.08 5.28
N TYR A 382 -12.19 -6.21 5.92
CA TYR A 382 -12.89 -7.46 5.69
C TYR A 382 -13.72 -7.80 6.92
N GLN A 383 -15.04 -7.86 6.78
CA GLN A 383 -15.95 -8.02 7.92
C GLN A 383 -16.47 -9.46 8.00
N ILE A 384 -16.27 -10.07 9.17
CA ILE A 384 -16.72 -11.43 9.48
C ILE A 384 -17.99 -11.39 10.30
N LYS A 385 -18.08 -10.50 11.28
CA LYS A 385 -19.21 -10.46 12.22
C LYS A 385 -20.23 -9.40 11.87
N GLN A 386 -21.41 -9.56 12.45
CA GLN A 386 -22.52 -8.62 12.40
C GLN A 386 -22.10 -7.20 12.84
N PHE A 387 -22.70 -6.18 12.24
CA PHE A 387 -22.49 -4.78 12.64
C PHE A 387 -22.95 -4.53 14.08
N SER A 388 -22.10 -3.91 14.89
CA SER A 388 -22.47 -3.45 16.24
C SER A 388 -23.28 -2.14 16.18
N ASP A 389 -23.93 -1.78 17.27
CA ASP A 389 -24.64 -0.49 17.37
C ASP A 389 -23.67 0.70 17.28
N GLU A 390 -22.47 0.56 17.83
CA GLU A 390 -21.40 1.55 17.77
C GLU A 390 -20.92 1.75 16.33
N MET A 391 -20.71 0.67 15.57
CA MET A 391 -20.35 0.76 14.15
C MET A 391 -21.43 1.48 13.34
N CYS A 392 -22.69 1.10 13.55
CA CYS A 392 -23.83 1.74 12.89
C CYS A 392 -23.91 3.23 13.25
N HIS A 393 -23.71 3.58 14.51
CA HIS A 393 -23.72 4.95 14.98
C HIS A 393 -22.55 5.77 14.39
N ALA A 394 -21.34 5.22 14.36
CA ALA A 394 -20.17 5.87 13.79
C ALA A 394 -20.38 6.18 12.29
N LEU A 395 -20.83 5.19 11.51
CA LEU A 395 -21.14 5.38 10.10
C LEU A 395 -22.22 6.46 9.90
N LEU A 396 -23.33 6.37 10.65
CA LEU A 396 -24.42 7.32 10.56
C LEU A 396 -23.97 8.75 10.86
N THR A 397 -23.24 8.95 11.96
CA THR A 397 -22.77 10.26 12.41
C THR A 397 -21.80 10.87 11.39
N HIS A 398 -20.78 10.13 10.97
CA HIS A 398 -19.74 10.66 10.09
C HIS A 398 -20.20 10.85 8.63
N LEU A 399 -21.22 10.12 8.17
CA LEU A 399 -21.76 10.27 6.81
C LEU A 399 -22.91 11.26 6.73
N THR A 400 -23.60 11.57 7.83
CA THR A 400 -24.77 12.46 7.81
C THR A 400 -24.55 13.82 8.47
N THR A 401 -23.31 14.14 8.82
CA THR A 401 -22.91 15.47 9.28
C THR A 401 -22.50 16.34 8.09
N ALA A 402 -23.39 17.22 7.64
CA ALA A 402 -23.13 18.10 6.50
C ALA A 402 -22.12 19.20 6.84
N THR A 403 -21.25 19.55 5.89
CA THR A 403 -20.43 20.76 5.98
C THR A 403 -21.10 21.94 5.28
N ALA A 404 -20.79 23.16 5.71
CA ALA A 404 -21.37 24.38 5.12
C ALA A 404 -21.00 24.58 3.64
N ASP A 405 -19.83 24.08 3.25
CA ASP A 405 -19.20 24.24 1.94
C ASP A 405 -19.27 22.98 1.06
N LYS A 406 -19.95 21.92 1.51
CA LYS A 406 -20.05 20.64 0.81
C LYS A 406 -18.70 20.00 0.49
N ARG A 407 -17.73 20.13 1.40
CA ARG A 407 -16.35 19.66 1.23
C ARG A 407 -16.26 18.18 0.90
N PHE A 408 -17.17 17.36 1.45
CA PHE A 408 -17.17 15.90 1.28
C PHE A 408 -18.14 15.42 0.19
N ASN A 409 -18.31 16.22 -0.88
CA ASN A 409 -19.22 15.91 -1.99
C ASN A 409 -18.81 14.71 -2.86
N GLN A 410 -17.64 14.11 -2.60
CA GLN A 410 -17.19 12.84 -3.17
C GLN A 410 -16.59 11.95 -2.07
N SER A 411 -17.31 11.80 -0.96
CA SER A 411 -16.93 10.91 0.13
C SER A 411 -17.99 9.84 0.35
N LEU A 412 -17.58 8.60 0.59
CA LEU A 412 -18.47 7.48 0.87
C LEU A 412 -17.78 6.34 1.61
N VAL A 413 -18.58 5.46 2.19
CA VAL A 413 -18.18 4.10 2.55
C VAL A 413 -18.93 3.14 1.63
N GLN A 414 -18.20 2.35 0.85
CA GLN A 414 -18.78 1.31 -0.01
C GLN A 414 -18.58 -0.05 0.65
N ILE A 415 -19.65 -0.83 0.83
CA ILE A 415 -19.62 -2.15 1.47
C ILE A 415 -20.11 -3.21 0.48
N ASP A 416 -19.17 -3.99 -0.03
CA ASP A 416 -19.41 -4.97 -1.09
C ASP A 416 -19.68 -6.36 -0.50
N SER A 417 -20.55 -7.13 -1.15
CA SER A 417 -20.78 -8.53 -0.78
C SER A 417 -19.57 -9.41 -1.11
N TYR A 418 -19.00 -10.06 -0.10
CA TYR A 418 -17.89 -10.99 -0.22
C TYR A 418 -18.35 -12.44 0.07
N GLY A 419 -17.42 -13.37 0.25
CA GLY A 419 -17.72 -14.75 0.63
C GLY A 419 -18.05 -15.69 -0.54
N GLY A 420 -18.86 -16.70 -0.27
CA GLY A 420 -19.27 -17.72 -1.24
C GLY A 420 -18.11 -18.55 -1.78
N ALA A 421 -17.92 -18.56 -3.11
CA ALA A 421 -16.80 -19.26 -3.73
C ALA A 421 -15.43 -18.76 -3.25
N ILE A 422 -15.33 -17.53 -2.76
CA ILE A 422 -14.09 -17.00 -2.19
C ILE A 422 -13.70 -17.76 -0.92
N ASN A 423 -14.67 -18.06 -0.05
CA ASN A 423 -14.46 -18.72 1.24
C ASN A 423 -14.26 -20.24 1.12
N SER A 424 -14.40 -20.79 -0.08
CA SER A 424 -14.26 -22.24 -0.33
C SER A 424 -13.12 -22.60 -1.27
N ARG A 425 -12.55 -21.64 -2.00
CA ARG A 425 -11.45 -21.87 -2.96
C ARG A 425 -10.14 -21.27 -2.48
N GLY A 426 -9.03 -21.86 -2.94
CA GLY A 426 -7.69 -21.27 -2.80
C GLY A 426 -7.13 -21.18 -1.37
N ILE A 427 -7.79 -21.78 -0.38
CA ILE A 427 -7.35 -21.79 1.02
C ILE A 427 -5.96 -22.44 1.12
N GLY A 428 -4.99 -21.69 1.65
CA GLY A 428 -3.60 -22.14 1.82
C GLY A 428 -2.75 -22.19 0.53
N ALA A 429 -3.37 -22.09 -0.65
CA ALA A 429 -2.69 -22.11 -1.95
C ALA A 429 -2.36 -20.70 -2.49
N THR A 430 -2.94 -19.66 -1.88
CA THR A 430 -2.79 -18.25 -2.25
C THR A 430 -2.30 -17.44 -1.05
N ALA A 431 -1.75 -16.25 -1.30
CA ALA A 431 -1.39 -15.31 -0.23
C ALA A 431 -2.58 -14.45 0.25
N VAL A 432 -3.78 -14.69 -0.26
CA VAL A 432 -5.01 -14.06 0.24
C VAL A 432 -5.57 -14.89 1.40
N SER A 433 -5.33 -14.42 2.62
CA SER A 433 -5.71 -15.11 3.86
C SER A 433 -7.18 -14.95 4.24
N GLN A 434 -7.84 -13.87 3.79
CA GLN A 434 -9.21 -13.52 4.18
C GLN A 434 -10.23 -14.36 3.41
N ARG A 435 -10.56 -15.50 4.01
CA ARG A 435 -11.39 -16.57 3.44
C ARG A 435 -12.58 -16.94 4.34
N ASN A 436 -12.92 -16.12 5.32
CA ASN A 436 -14.13 -16.29 6.15
C ASN A 436 -15.06 -15.07 6.12
N SER A 437 -14.63 -13.97 5.52
CA SER A 437 -15.39 -12.72 5.48
C SER A 437 -16.63 -12.81 4.60
N LEU A 438 -17.65 -12.05 4.96
CA LEU A 438 -18.92 -11.98 4.23
C LEU A 438 -19.11 -10.65 3.51
N LEU A 439 -18.46 -9.60 4.00
CA LEU A 439 -18.47 -8.27 3.40
C LEU A 439 -17.04 -7.73 3.33
N LYS A 440 -16.82 -6.81 2.40
CA LYS A 440 -15.58 -6.06 2.26
C LYS A 440 -15.92 -4.59 2.09
N ALA A 441 -15.39 -3.73 2.95
CA ALA A 441 -15.65 -2.31 2.85
C ALA A 441 -14.45 -1.53 2.28
N GLN A 442 -14.77 -0.43 1.62
CA GLN A 442 -13.84 0.55 1.08
C GLN A 442 -14.30 1.94 1.49
N TYR A 443 -13.51 2.59 2.33
CA TYR A 443 -13.68 3.99 2.72
C TYR A 443 -12.99 4.85 1.70
N GLN A 444 -13.67 5.87 1.20
CA GLN A 444 -13.20 6.66 0.07
C GLN A 444 -13.52 8.12 0.29
N THR A 445 -12.54 8.97 -0.01
CA THR A 445 -12.76 10.40 -0.14
C THR A 445 -11.90 10.95 -1.25
N TYR A 446 -12.49 11.79 -2.09
CA TYR A 446 -11.86 12.35 -3.27
C TYR A 446 -11.96 13.86 -3.30
N TRP A 447 -10.93 14.49 -3.84
CA TRP A 447 -10.87 15.95 -3.99
C TRP A 447 -9.87 16.34 -5.08
N THR A 448 -9.81 17.62 -5.41
CA THR A 448 -8.94 18.15 -6.47
C THR A 448 -7.89 19.12 -5.93
N ASN A 449 -8.26 19.98 -4.99
CA ASN A 449 -7.38 21.01 -4.45
C ASN A 449 -6.44 20.46 -3.36
N GLU A 450 -5.14 20.54 -3.57
CA GLU A 450 -4.13 20.09 -2.59
C GLU A 450 -4.29 20.76 -1.21
N ALA A 451 -4.79 22.00 -1.15
CA ALA A 451 -5.05 22.68 0.12
C ALA A 451 -6.06 21.94 1.03
N ASP A 452 -6.84 21.03 0.46
CA ASP A 452 -7.88 20.28 1.18
C ASP A 452 -7.39 18.92 1.70
N ASP A 453 -6.15 18.53 1.39
CA ASP A 453 -5.57 17.24 1.77
C ASP A 453 -5.80 16.88 3.24
N GLN A 454 -5.40 17.78 4.14
CA GLN A 454 -5.46 17.50 5.57
C GLN A 454 -6.91 17.35 6.05
N THR A 455 -7.85 18.08 5.46
CA THR A 455 -9.28 18.00 5.79
C THR A 455 -9.85 16.62 5.43
N HIS A 456 -9.59 16.15 4.21
CA HIS A 456 -10.05 14.84 3.75
C HIS A 456 -9.36 13.68 4.49
N LEU A 457 -8.05 13.79 4.70
CA LEU A 457 -7.27 12.80 5.48
C LEU A 457 -7.77 12.70 6.93
N THR A 458 -8.08 13.83 7.56
CA THR A 458 -8.62 13.84 8.93
C THR A 458 -10.00 13.21 8.99
N TRP A 459 -10.90 13.55 8.05
CA TRP A 459 -12.24 12.97 8.01
C TRP A 459 -12.21 11.44 7.88
N ILE A 460 -11.45 10.91 6.91
CA ILE A 460 -11.41 9.45 6.66
C ILE A 460 -10.72 8.69 7.80
N ARG A 461 -9.71 9.28 8.46
CA ARG A 461 -9.09 8.70 9.65
C ARG A 461 -10.07 8.63 10.82
N ASN A 462 -10.84 9.70 11.04
CA ASN A 462 -11.78 9.77 12.15
C ASN A 462 -12.93 8.75 12.02
N ILE A 463 -13.57 8.67 10.84
CA ILE A 463 -14.63 7.68 10.62
C ILE A 463 -14.09 6.25 10.75
N TYR A 464 -12.89 5.98 10.23
CA TYR A 464 -12.29 4.65 10.29
C TYR A 464 -11.94 4.24 11.71
N ALA A 465 -11.32 5.13 12.49
CA ALA A 465 -11.03 4.90 13.91
C ALA A 465 -12.32 4.69 14.72
N ALA A 466 -13.38 5.45 14.44
CA ALA A 466 -14.66 5.34 15.13
C ALA A 466 -15.38 4.00 14.85
N VAL A 467 -15.29 3.46 13.64
CA VAL A 467 -15.90 2.16 13.29
C VAL A 467 -15.11 0.98 13.86
N HIS A 468 -13.79 1.04 13.81
CA HIS A 468 -12.94 -0.12 14.14
C HIS A 468 -12.36 -0.10 15.56
N ASN A 469 -12.54 1.00 16.30
CA ASN A 469 -11.83 1.26 17.55
C ASN A 469 -10.30 1.09 17.38
N GLY A 470 -9.77 1.73 16.33
CA GLY A 470 -8.37 1.60 15.90
C GLY A 470 -8.24 1.00 14.50
N LYS A 471 -7.99 -0.31 14.41
CA LYS A 471 -7.72 -1.05 13.17
C LYS A 471 -8.66 -2.27 13.05
N PRO A 472 -8.97 -2.75 11.83
CA PRO A 472 -9.93 -3.85 11.61
C PRO A 472 -9.33 -5.22 11.98
N ALA A 473 -9.15 -5.46 13.27
CA ALA A 473 -8.63 -6.72 13.78
C ALA A 473 -9.75 -7.71 14.17
N PRO A 474 -9.44 -9.00 14.32
CA PRO A 474 -10.33 -9.99 14.92
C PRO A 474 -10.79 -9.57 16.32
N PRO A 475 -11.97 -10.06 16.76
CA PRO A 475 -12.78 -11.08 16.09
C PRO A 475 -13.84 -10.55 15.11
N GLU A 476 -14.01 -9.24 14.96
CA GLU A 476 -15.02 -8.64 14.06
C GLU A 476 -14.59 -8.65 12.59
N PHE A 477 -13.28 -8.54 12.34
CA PHE A 477 -12.69 -8.34 11.01
C PHE A 477 -11.54 -9.31 10.70
N GLU A 478 -11.22 -9.53 9.40
CA GLU A 478 -10.01 -10.24 8.93
C GLU A 478 -8.93 -9.28 8.39
N GLY A 479 -8.90 -8.03 8.87
CA GLY A 479 -7.91 -7.06 8.43
C GLY A 479 -8.28 -6.36 7.12
N CYS A 480 -7.27 -6.03 6.33
CA CYS A 480 -7.30 -5.13 5.19
C CYS A 480 -6.96 -5.85 3.88
N TYR A 481 -7.29 -5.22 2.76
CA TYR A 481 -6.97 -5.73 1.42
C TYR A 481 -5.75 -5.01 0.82
N ILE A 482 -4.70 -5.75 0.45
CA ILE A 482 -3.43 -5.15 0.00
C ILE A 482 -3.54 -4.34 -1.30
N ASN A 483 -4.50 -4.68 -2.17
CA ASN A 483 -4.83 -3.91 -3.37
C ASN A 483 -5.54 -2.58 -3.05
N TYR A 484 -6.03 -2.41 -1.81
CA TYR A 484 -6.46 -1.12 -1.24
C TYR A 484 -5.44 -0.72 -0.15
N PRO A 485 -4.18 -0.44 -0.53
CA PRO A 485 -3.13 -0.17 0.42
C PRO A 485 -3.41 1.11 1.22
N ASP A 486 -3.01 1.10 2.48
CA ASP A 486 -3.13 2.23 3.39
C ASP A 486 -1.93 2.30 4.33
N ILE A 487 -1.06 3.29 4.12
CA ILE A 487 0.15 3.45 4.95
C ILE A 487 -0.18 3.75 6.42
N ASP A 488 -1.37 4.24 6.75
CA ASP A 488 -1.77 4.48 8.14
C ASP A 488 -1.88 3.14 8.92
N MET A 489 -2.03 2.00 8.22
CA MET A 489 -2.05 0.68 8.87
C MET A 489 -0.68 0.23 9.33
N LYS A 490 0.40 0.78 8.76
CA LYS A 490 1.77 0.47 9.15
C LYS A 490 2.19 1.11 10.47
N TYR A 491 1.59 2.23 10.86
CA TYR A 491 2.03 3.01 12.01
C TYR A 491 1.00 3.01 13.14
N THR A 492 1.45 3.18 14.37
CA THR A 492 0.63 3.52 15.54
C THR A 492 0.36 5.02 15.59
N ASP A 493 -0.54 5.46 16.48
CA ASP A 493 -0.77 6.89 16.72
C ASP A 493 0.47 7.63 17.24
N SER A 494 1.42 6.91 17.87
CA SER A 494 2.72 7.45 18.30
C SER A 494 3.75 7.55 17.16
N GLY A 495 3.42 7.05 15.96
CA GLY A 495 4.30 7.08 14.78
C GLY A 495 5.30 5.91 14.71
N GLU A 496 5.21 4.93 15.62
CA GLU A 496 6.02 3.72 15.57
C GLU A 496 5.43 2.72 14.57
N GLU A 497 6.25 1.83 14.00
CA GLU A 497 5.74 0.74 13.16
C GLU A 497 4.92 -0.23 14.01
N ASP A 498 3.67 -0.48 13.61
CA ASP A 498 2.77 -1.40 14.29
C ASP A 498 3.23 -2.83 14.05
N PRO A 499 3.57 -3.61 15.09
CA PRO A 499 4.06 -4.98 14.92
C PRO A 499 3.06 -5.92 14.23
N ASN A 500 1.77 -5.54 14.16
CA ASN A 500 0.70 -6.33 13.55
C ASN A 500 0.30 -5.83 12.16
N TRP A 501 0.99 -4.85 11.56
CA TRP A 501 0.55 -4.33 10.26
C TRP A 501 0.53 -5.41 9.16
N LEU A 502 1.48 -6.36 9.21
CA LEU A 502 1.48 -7.52 8.32
C LEU A 502 0.28 -8.44 8.58
N ASN A 503 -0.14 -8.61 9.83
CA ASN A 503 -1.31 -9.42 10.19
C ASN A 503 -2.60 -8.84 9.63
N LEU A 504 -2.69 -7.52 9.53
CA LEU A 504 -3.84 -6.88 8.90
C LEU A 504 -3.96 -7.26 7.43
N TYR A 505 -2.87 -7.38 6.68
CA TYR A 505 -2.94 -7.70 5.24
C TYR A 505 -2.87 -9.19 4.93
N TYR A 506 -2.09 -9.96 5.68
CA TYR A 506 -1.75 -11.36 5.38
C TYR A 506 -2.27 -12.35 6.43
N GLY A 507 -3.14 -11.89 7.31
CA GLY A 507 -3.87 -12.72 8.26
C GLY A 507 -3.15 -12.93 9.58
N TRP A 508 -3.92 -13.38 10.57
CA TRP A 508 -3.45 -13.56 11.94
C TRP A 508 -2.81 -14.92 12.22
N ASP A 509 -2.95 -15.87 11.28
CA ASP A 509 -2.08 -17.04 11.23
C ASP A 509 -0.70 -16.63 10.66
N THR A 510 0.25 -16.43 11.57
CA THR A 510 1.59 -15.94 11.25
C THR A 510 2.41 -16.85 10.31
N GLN A 511 1.94 -18.07 9.99
CA GLN A 511 2.66 -18.97 9.09
C GLN A 511 2.83 -18.41 7.68
N LEU A 512 1.78 -17.76 7.14
CA LEU A 512 1.88 -17.14 5.82
C LEU A 512 2.91 -16.00 5.81
N ILE A 513 2.86 -15.12 6.83
CA ILE A 513 3.81 -14.00 6.97
C ILE A 513 5.25 -14.51 7.03
N LYS A 514 5.52 -15.53 7.85
CA LYS A 514 6.85 -16.15 7.96
C LYS A 514 7.33 -16.71 6.63
N ARG A 515 6.45 -17.39 5.88
CA ARG A 515 6.76 -17.91 4.54
C ARG A 515 7.07 -16.79 3.55
N LEU A 516 6.27 -15.72 3.53
CA LEU A 516 6.49 -14.58 2.64
C LEU A 516 7.82 -13.87 2.92
N ILE A 517 8.16 -13.65 4.20
CA ILE A 517 9.43 -13.02 4.60
C ILE A 517 10.62 -13.93 4.26
N ALA A 518 10.54 -15.23 4.59
CA ALA A 518 11.59 -16.18 4.23
C ALA A 518 11.78 -16.28 2.71
N LEU A 519 10.69 -16.24 1.94
CA LEU A 519 10.75 -16.20 0.48
C LEU A 519 11.38 -14.90 -0.02
N LYS A 520 11.01 -13.75 0.55
CA LYS A 520 11.56 -12.44 0.20
C LYS A 520 13.08 -12.43 0.37
N ALA A 521 13.58 -12.88 1.52
CA ALA A 521 15.02 -13.00 1.78
C ALA A 521 15.74 -13.95 0.81
N ARG A 522 15.06 -14.99 0.30
CA ARG A 522 15.65 -15.95 -0.65
C ARG A 522 15.65 -15.46 -2.10
N ILE A 523 14.57 -14.80 -2.52
CA ILE A 523 14.36 -14.39 -3.92
C ILE A 523 14.95 -13.01 -4.19
N ASP A 524 14.85 -12.10 -3.22
CA ASP A 524 15.30 -10.72 -3.35
C ASP A 524 16.10 -10.29 -2.10
N PRO A 525 17.27 -10.91 -1.85
CA PRO A 525 18.09 -10.66 -0.65
C PRO A 525 18.61 -9.22 -0.55
N ASN A 526 18.71 -8.50 -1.67
CA ASN A 526 19.16 -7.10 -1.71
C ASN A 526 17.99 -6.11 -1.64
N ASN A 527 16.76 -6.60 -1.41
CA ASN A 527 15.55 -5.81 -1.33
C ASN A 527 15.34 -4.86 -2.52
N ILE A 528 15.64 -5.32 -3.75
CA ILE A 528 15.50 -4.53 -4.97
C ILE A 528 14.05 -4.04 -5.14
N PHE A 529 13.08 -4.91 -4.87
CA PHE A 529 11.66 -4.63 -4.99
C PHE A 529 11.07 -4.26 -3.64
N HIS A 530 10.98 -2.98 -3.34
CA HIS A 530 10.40 -2.53 -2.07
C HIS A 530 9.59 -1.25 -2.24
N HIS A 531 8.66 -1.05 -1.32
CA HIS A 531 7.82 0.13 -1.12
C HIS A 531 7.36 0.18 0.34
N GLU A 532 6.61 1.20 0.74
CA GLU A 532 6.26 1.50 2.12
C GLU A 532 5.56 0.35 2.86
N LEU A 533 4.75 -0.46 2.14
CA LEU A 533 4.06 -1.66 2.64
C LEU A 533 4.59 -2.98 2.03
N SER A 534 5.85 -2.99 1.55
CA SER A 534 6.44 -4.22 1.01
C SER A 534 6.74 -5.24 2.11
N ILE A 535 6.68 -6.53 1.75
CA ILE A 535 7.13 -7.63 2.61
C ILE A 535 8.60 -7.37 2.98
N PRO A 536 8.92 -7.26 4.28
CA PRO A 536 10.28 -6.97 4.69
C PRO A 536 11.18 -8.21 4.57
N LEU A 537 12.50 -7.99 4.58
CA LEU A 537 13.47 -9.10 4.67
C LEU A 537 13.41 -9.82 6.02
N VAL A 538 12.93 -9.14 7.07
CA VAL A 538 12.84 -9.61 8.44
C VAL A 538 11.61 -9.04 9.15
N THR A 539 11.12 -9.73 10.17
CA THR A 539 9.94 -9.28 10.95
C THR A 539 10.25 -8.14 11.92
N GLU A 540 11.50 -7.96 12.34
CA GLU A 540 11.90 -6.89 13.24
C GLU A 540 13.29 -6.36 12.87
N LEU A 541 13.39 -5.05 12.66
CA LEU A 541 14.66 -4.34 12.53
C LEU A 541 15.41 -4.32 13.86
N PRO A 542 16.72 -4.05 13.87
CA PRO A 542 17.41 -3.72 15.11
C PRO A 542 16.72 -2.55 15.81
N LYS A 543 16.69 -2.57 17.15
CA LYS A 543 16.20 -1.45 17.95
C LYS A 543 17.16 -0.26 17.83
N ALA A 544 16.66 0.96 18.04
CA ALA A 544 17.52 2.13 18.08
C ALA A 544 18.65 1.95 19.10
N PRO A 545 19.91 2.31 18.77
CA PRO A 545 20.95 2.46 19.77
C PRO A 545 20.50 3.49 20.82
N VAL A 546 20.73 3.19 22.10
CA VAL A 546 20.32 4.06 23.22
C VAL A 546 21.52 4.82 23.77
N ASN A 547 21.29 5.90 24.51
CA ASN A 547 22.32 6.64 25.24
C ASN A 547 23.48 7.15 24.38
N LEU A 548 23.21 7.69 23.18
CA LEU A 548 24.25 8.38 22.41
C LEU A 548 24.71 9.63 23.17
N HIS A 549 26.02 9.70 23.47
CA HIS A 549 26.65 10.82 24.16
C HIS A 549 28.09 11.02 23.70
N SER A 550 28.65 12.20 23.99
CA SER A 550 30.07 12.49 23.74
C SER A 550 30.93 12.06 24.94
N THR A 551 32.06 11.43 24.67
CA THR A 551 33.06 11.03 25.68
C THR A 551 34.32 11.90 25.66
N GLY A 552 34.47 12.76 24.66
CA GLY A 552 35.61 13.66 24.51
C GLY A 552 35.45 14.62 23.33
N GLN A 553 36.07 15.79 23.42
CA GLN A 553 36.05 16.83 22.40
C GLN A 553 37.45 17.44 22.29
N THR A 554 37.93 17.62 21.07
CA THR A 554 39.14 18.41 20.76
C THR A 554 38.75 19.61 19.89
N THR A 555 39.73 20.37 19.42
CA THR A 555 39.49 21.43 18.42
C THR A 555 39.11 20.88 17.05
N THR A 556 39.34 19.60 16.77
CA THR A 556 39.12 19.01 15.43
C THR A 556 38.47 17.63 15.47
N SER A 557 38.03 17.15 16.62
CA SER A 557 37.38 15.85 16.75
C SER A 557 36.36 15.78 17.88
N ILE A 558 35.40 14.86 17.74
CA ILE A 558 34.39 14.53 18.74
C ILE A 558 34.39 13.00 18.91
N SER A 559 34.57 12.54 20.14
CA SER A 559 34.43 11.13 20.52
C SER A 559 33.00 10.86 20.98
N LEU A 560 32.42 9.79 20.46
CA LEU A 560 31.03 9.35 20.61
C LEU A 560 30.97 7.96 21.23
N MET A 561 29.96 7.71 22.04
CA MET A 561 29.64 6.39 22.60
C MET A 561 28.12 6.21 22.71
N TRP A 562 27.66 4.97 22.53
CA TRP A 562 26.25 4.58 22.63
C TRP A 562 26.11 3.17 23.24
N GLY A 563 24.88 2.79 23.59
CA GLY A 563 24.53 1.45 24.04
C GLY A 563 24.26 0.50 22.88
N SER A 564 24.56 -0.78 23.07
CA SER A 564 24.33 -1.83 22.08
C SER A 564 22.84 -1.98 21.73
N SER A 565 22.56 -2.15 20.44
CA SER A 565 21.26 -2.52 19.91
C SER A 565 21.03 -4.04 19.98
N ILE A 566 19.77 -4.43 19.89
CA ILE A 566 19.30 -5.81 19.74
C ILE A 566 18.26 -5.85 18.61
N GLY A 567 18.19 -6.94 17.86
CA GLY A 567 17.19 -7.15 16.80
C GLY A 567 16.88 -8.62 16.63
N ALA A 568 15.91 -8.94 15.76
CA ALA A 568 15.63 -10.34 15.40
C ALA A 568 16.81 -10.99 14.67
N LEU A 569 17.59 -10.20 13.93
CA LEU A 569 18.89 -10.60 13.39
C LEU A 569 20.05 -10.00 14.20
N PRO A 570 21.24 -10.63 14.16
CA PRO A 570 22.44 -10.07 14.75
C PRO A 570 22.74 -8.66 14.22
N VAL A 571 23.09 -7.74 15.14
CA VAL A 571 23.58 -6.41 14.76
C VAL A 571 24.95 -6.56 14.12
N ALA A 572 25.05 -6.25 12.83
CA ALA A 572 26.27 -6.36 12.03
C ALA A 572 26.99 -5.02 11.87
N SER A 573 26.29 -3.88 12.03
CA SER A 573 26.92 -2.55 11.91
C SER A 573 26.30 -1.47 12.78
N TYR A 574 27.02 -0.34 12.92
CA TYR A 574 26.47 0.95 13.36
C TYR A 574 26.86 2.06 12.38
N ALA A 575 25.86 2.73 11.82
CA ALA A 575 26.04 3.89 10.94
C ALA A 575 25.93 5.18 11.76
N ILE A 576 26.93 6.06 11.64
CA ILE A 576 27.02 7.34 12.35
C ILE A 576 26.74 8.46 11.37
N TYR A 577 25.82 9.34 11.74
CA TYR A 577 25.43 10.48 10.95
C TYR A 577 25.84 11.77 11.65
N ARG A 578 26.37 12.73 10.87
CA ARG A 578 26.66 14.11 11.28
C ARG A 578 25.89 15.06 10.38
N ASP A 579 25.07 15.91 10.98
CA ASP A 579 24.22 16.90 10.30
C ASP A 579 23.38 16.30 9.15
N GLY A 580 22.94 15.05 9.33
CA GLY A 580 22.13 14.32 8.36
C GLY A 580 22.90 13.51 7.32
N HIS A 581 24.24 13.57 7.33
CA HIS A 581 25.09 12.81 6.40
C HIS A 581 25.82 11.68 7.11
N GLU A 582 25.87 10.48 6.51
CA GLU A 582 26.65 9.37 7.04
C GLU A 582 28.15 9.71 6.98
N VAL A 583 28.82 9.64 8.13
CA VAL A 583 30.26 9.93 8.25
C VAL A 583 31.08 8.67 8.53
N LYS A 584 30.45 7.61 9.05
CA LYS A 584 31.15 6.37 9.40
C LYS A 584 30.20 5.18 9.48
N LEU A 585 30.67 4.02 9.05
CA LEU A 585 30.03 2.73 9.26
C LEU A 585 30.99 1.81 10.04
N LEU A 586 30.56 1.34 11.20
CA LEU A 586 31.34 0.48 12.10
C LEU A 586 30.77 -0.93 12.16
N ASN A 587 31.58 -1.89 12.64
CA ASN A 587 31.10 -3.24 12.91
C ASN A 587 30.14 -3.25 14.11
N GLY A 588 29.16 -4.16 14.12
CA GLY A 588 28.12 -4.27 15.15
C GLY A 588 28.60 -4.63 16.56
N THR A 589 29.89 -4.95 16.72
CA THR A 589 30.53 -5.09 18.04
C THR A 589 31.08 -3.77 18.60
N GLN A 590 31.17 -2.71 17.80
CA GLN A 590 31.73 -1.43 18.20
C GLN A 590 30.63 -0.46 18.63
N THR A 591 30.73 0.06 19.86
CA THR A 591 29.75 1.01 20.41
C THR A 591 30.36 2.38 20.73
N SER A 592 31.48 2.70 20.09
CA SER A 592 32.15 3.99 20.19
C SER A 592 32.89 4.34 18.91
N ALA A 593 33.06 5.66 18.67
CA ALA A 593 33.77 6.18 17.52
C ALA A 593 34.36 7.56 17.80
N GLU A 594 35.44 7.88 17.11
CA GLU A 594 35.88 9.27 16.94
C GLU A 594 35.55 9.73 15.51
N ASP A 595 34.96 10.92 15.43
CA ASP A 595 34.82 11.72 14.21
C ASP A 595 35.84 12.85 14.24
N ALA A 596 36.73 12.92 13.25
CA ALA A 596 37.89 13.81 13.23
C ALA A 596 37.90 14.68 11.96
N GLY A 597 38.77 15.70 11.93
CA GLY A 597 38.84 16.66 10.82
C GLY A 597 37.74 17.73 10.86
N LEU A 598 37.15 17.94 12.04
CA LEU A 598 36.12 18.94 12.30
C LEU A 598 36.72 20.35 12.40
N GLN A 599 35.87 21.37 12.21
CA GLN A 599 36.25 22.77 12.36
C GLN A 599 36.20 23.17 13.83
N PRO A 600 37.20 23.91 14.37
CA PRO A 600 37.17 24.40 15.74
C PRO A 600 35.96 25.28 16.03
N ASN A 601 35.53 25.30 17.30
CA ASN A 601 34.39 26.10 17.77
C ASN A 601 33.10 25.92 16.94
N THR A 602 32.90 24.75 16.33
CA THR A 602 31.73 24.46 15.49
C THR A 602 30.83 23.45 16.18
N GLU A 603 29.53 23.71 16.17
CA GLU A 603 28.48 22.81 16.65
C GLU A 603 28.13 21.78 15.58
N TYR A 604 27.95 20.53 16.00
CA TYR A 604 27.56 19.41 15.15
C TYR A 604 26.43 18.61 15.79
N ARG A 605 25.56 18.03 14.96
CA ARG A 605 24.49 17.14 15.42
C ARG A 605 24.75 15.70 14.98
N TYR A 606 24.73 14.77 15.92
CA TYR A 606 24.97 13.34 15.68
C TYR A 606 23.77 12.48 16.01
N PHE A 607 23.59 11.40 15.25
CA PHE A 607 22.78 10.25 15.63
C PHE A 607 23.40 8.96 15.08
N VAL A 608 23.02 7.83 15.66
CA VAL A 608 23.52 6.50 15.26
C VAL A 608 22.35 5.58 14.95
N ALA A 609 22.47 4.77 13.90
CA ALA A 609 21.54 3.69 13.59
C ALA A 609 22.26 2.34 13.61
N ALA A 610 21.62 1.29 14.13
CA ALA A 610 22.15 -0.07 14.10
C ALA A 610 21.72 -0.76 12.80
N GLY A 611 22.63 -1.50 12.16
CA GLY A 611 22.35 -2.31 10.98
C GLY A 611 22.42 -3.80 11.28
N ASP A 612 21.50 -4.59 10.72
CA ASP A 612 21.59 -6.05 10.73
C ASP A 612 22.54 -6.60 9.65
N GLU A 613 22.71 -7.92 9.58
CA GLU A 613 23.56 -8.60 8.59
C GLU A 613 23.12 -8.42 7.13
N HIS A 614 21.91 -7.91 6.87
CA HIS A 614 21.39 -7.59 5.55
C HIS A 614 21.43 -6.07 5.25
N GLY A 615 21.96 -5.27 6.17
CA GLY A 615 22.06 -3.82 6.02
C GLY A 615 20.77 -3.05 6.34
N ASN A 616 19.75 -3.70 6.92
CA ASN A 616 18.55 -2.97 7.34
C ASN A 616 18.85 -2.16 8.62
N LEU A 617 18.53 -0.87 8.59
CA LEU A 617 18.83 0.05 9.69
C LEU A 617 17.67 0.19 10.67
N SER A 618 17.99 0.31 11.95
CA SER A 618 17.08 0.77 13.00
C SER A 618 16.60 2.19 12.73
N VAL A 619 15.55 2.61 13.46
CA VAL A 619 15.31 4.05 13.65
C VAL A 619 16.53 4.69 14.37
N PRO A 620 16.78 6.00 14.18
CA PRO A 620 17.90 6.69 14.81
C PRO A 620 17.88 6.64 16.35
N SER A 621 19.05 6.70 16.97
CA SER A 621 19.21 7.03 18.39
C SER A 621 18.65 8.42 18.74
N ASN A 622 18.77 8.82 20.01
CA ASN A 622 18.66 10.23 20.36
C ASN A 622 19.64 11.08 19.54
N VAL A 623 19.26 12.33 19.22
CA VAL A 623 20.15 13.29 18.57
C VAL A 623 21.05 13.94 19.64
N LEU A 624 22.36 13.91 19.41
CA LEU A 624 23.38 14.56 20.24
C LEU A 624 23.87 15.83 19.55
N THR A 625 23.61 16.98 20.16
CA THR A 625 24.21 18.26 19.76
C THR A 625 25.46 18.53 20.60
N VAL A 626 26.61 18.73 19.95
CA VAL A 626 27.90 18.91 20.62
C VAL A 626 28.86 19.73 19.76
N SER A 627 29.67 20.57 20.39
CA SER A 627 30.64 21.43 19.71
C SER A 627 32.07 20.95 19.89
N THR A 628 32.91 21.12 18.88
CA THR A 628 34.37 21.06 19.05
C THR A 628 34.85 22.20 19.94
N GLN A 629 35.98 22.02 20.61
CA GLN A 629 36.61 23.10 21.35
C GLN A 629 37.09 24.22 20.43
N GLY A 630 37.15 25.45 20.94
CA GLY A 630 37.72 26.58 20.22
C GLY A 630 39.25 26.56 20.23
N THR A 631 39.86 27.23 19.24
CA THR A 631 41.30 27.54 19.27
C THR A 631 41.52 28.78 20.12
N HIS A 632 42.32 28.67 21.17
CA HIS A 632 42.69 29.79 22.02
C HIS A 632 44.16 30.16 21.79
N PRO A 633 44.48 31.45 21.65
CA PRO A 633 45.87 31.89 21.46
C PRO A 633 46.72 31.48 22.66
N ALA A 634 48.00 31.15 22.42
CA ALA A 634 48.94 30.96 23.51
C ALA A 634 49.15 32.28 24.25
N TRP A 635 49.26 32.20 25.58
CA TRP A 635 49.68 33.37 26.35
C TRP A 635 51.09 33.80 25.89
N VAL A 636 51.24 35.08 25.60
CA VAL A 636 52.49 35.73 25.24
C VAL A 636 52.82 36.88 26.19
N LEU A 637 54.11 37.01 26.51
CA LEU A 637 54.65 38.17 27.21
C LEU A 637 54.45 39.43 26.36
N ASN A 638 54.10 40.53 27.00
CA ASN A 638 53.68 41.82 26.43
C ASN A 638 52.35 41.79 25.65
N GLY A 639 51.60 40.69 25.71
CA GLY A 639 50.23 40.64 25.19
C GLY A 639 49.26 41.47 26.03
N SER A 640 48.28 42.11 25.37
CA SER A 640 47.18 42.81 26.02
C SER A 640 45.96 41.90 26.09
N TYR A 641 45.42 41.69 27.29
CA TYR A 641 44.30 40.80 27.54
C TYR A 641 43.18 41.56 28.23
N ALA A 642 41.96 41.45 27.71
CA ALA A 642 40.74 41.96 28.31
C ALA A 642 40.09 40.90 29.21
N VAL A 643 39.30 41.34 30.20
CA VAL A 643 38.45 40.42 30.98
C VAL A 643 37.57 39.61 30.04
N GLY A 644 37.62 38.28 30.16
CA GLY A 644 36.90 37.34 29.32
C GLY A 644 37.75 36.66 28.26
N ASP A 645 38.91 37.22 27.89
CA ASP A 645 39.83 36.59 26.94
C ASP A 645 40.28 35.22 27.43
N VAL A 646 40.33 34.24 26.54
CA VAL A 646 40.77 32.87 26.86
C VAL A 646 42.05 32.56 26.12
N VAL A 647 43.07 32.12 26.85
CA VAL A 647 44.39 31.77 26.32
C VAL A 647 44.81 30.37 26.75
N SER A 648 45.71 29.74 26.00
CA SER A 648 46.35 28.49 26.42
C SER A 648 47.70 28.77 27.10
N ASN A 649 47.94 28.19 28.27
CA ASN A 649 49.27 28.15 28.90
C ASN A 649 49.46 26.86 29.70
N LEU A 650 50.65 26.26 29.62
CA LEU A 650 51.00 24.99 30.30
C LEU A 650 50.00 23.85 30.01
N GLY A 651 49.50 23.76 28.77
CA GLY A 651 48.56 22.72 28.35
C GLY A 651 47.13 22.85 28.93
N LYS A 652 46.81 23.98 29.57
CA LYS A 652 45.47 24.30 30.10
C LYS A 652 44.95 25.60 29.51
N LEU A 653 43.63 25.77 29.54
CA LEU A 653 42.98 27.02 29.17
C LEU A 653 42.72 27.89 30.38
N TRP A 654 42.86 29.20 30.18
CA TRP A 654 42.73 30.19 31.23
C TRP A 654 41.92 31.37 30.73
N ARG A 655 40.95 31.81 31.51
CA ARG A 655 40.16 33.01 31.26
C ARG A 655 40.75 34.18 32.02
N CYS A 656 41.03 35.27 31.33
CA CYS A 656 41.44 36.53 31.93
C CYS A 656 40.30 37.07 32.79
N ILE A 657 40.56 37.28 34.08
CA ILE A 657 39.57 37.81 35.03
C ILE A 657 39.83 39.28 35.38
N GLN A 658 40.99 39.81 34.98
CA GLN A 658 41.36 41.21 35.15
C GLN A 658 42.13 41.69 33.92
N SER A 659 41.63 42.72 33.23
CA SER A 659 42.31 43.26 32.04
C SER A 659 43.72 43.76 32.39
N HIS A 660 44.72 43.37 31.60
CA HIS A 660 46.11 43.76 31.82
C HIS A 660 46.94 43.63 30.54
N VAL A 661 48.12 44.26 30.53
CA VAL A 661 49.19 43.93 29.59
C VAL A 661 50.24 43.14 30.35
N ALA A 662 50.61 41.97 29.83
CA ALA A 662 51.46 41.01 30.51
C ALA A 662 52.95 41.36 30.46
N TYR A 663 53.40 42.33 31.26
CA TYR A 663 54.80 42.78 31.23
C TYR A 663 55.79 41.87 31.99
N ASP A 664 55.30 40.95 32.82
CA ASP A 664 56.12 40.05 33.64
C ASP A 664 55.82 38.58 33.32
N PRO A 665 56.84 37.73 33.05
CA PRO A 665 56.67 36.29 32.89
C PRO A 665 55.94 35.60 34.06
N LEU A 666 56.06 36.13 35.28
CA LEU A 666 55.36 35.63 36.46
C LEU A 666 53.85 35.89 36.42
N TRP A 667 53.34 36.70 35.49
CA TRP A 667 51.90 36.94 35.30
C TRP A 667 51.25 35.93 34.37
N ALA A 668 52.02 34.97 33.84
CA ALA A 668 51.50 33.92 32.99
C ALA A 668 50.43 33.07 33.72
N PRO A 669 49.35 32.66 33.06
CA PRO A 669 48.33 31.84 33.68
C PRO A 669 48.90 30.54 34.27
N GLY A 670 48.58 30.21 35.53
CA GLY A 670 49.08 29.00 36.20
C GLY A 670 50.40 29.15 36.96
N THR A 671 51.02 30.33 36.97
CA THR A 671 52.10 30.68 37.91
C THR A 671 51.53 31.31 39.19
N ASN A 672 52.35 31.41 40.25
CA ASN A 672 51.94 32.06 41.50
C ASN A 672 51.59 33.55 41.31
N GLY A 673 52.24 34.26 40.39
CA GLY A 673 51.96 35.67 40.11
C GLY A 673 50.75 35.91 39.19
N GLY A 674 50.30 34.89 38.45
CA GLY A 674 49.16 34.98 37.53
C GLY A 674 47.80 34.64 38.16
N ILE A 675 47.75 34.17 39.42
CA ILE A 675 46.53 33.65 40.06
C ILE A 675 45.43 34.71 40.25
N THR A 676 45.79 35.99 40.33
CA THR A 676 44.84 37.11 40.43
C THR A 676 44.37 37.62 39.07
N LEU A 677 45.07 37.24 37.99
CA LEU A 677 44.81 37.72 36.63
C LEU A 677 44.06 36.69 35.78
N TRP A 678 44.15 35.40 36.13
CA TRP A 678 43.63 34.28 35.35
C TRP A 678 42.88 33.26 36.19
N ALA A 679 41.76 32.75 35.66
CA ALA A 679 41.03 31.62 36.21
C ALA A 679 41.09 30.42 35.26
N GLY A 680 41.14 29.19 35.80
CA GLY A 680 41.08 27.97 34.98
C GLY A 680 39.78 27.91 34.17
N TYR A 681 39.88 27.57 32.89
CA TYR A 681 38.75 27.54 31.96
C TYR A 681 38.56 26.16 31.34
N THR A 682 37.32 25.69 31.31
CA THR A 682 36.87 24.49 30.59
C THR A 682 35.70 24.89 29.69
N ALA A 683 35.80 24.63 28.40
CA ALA A 683 34.68 24.83 27.47
C ALA A 683 33.60 23.78 27.76
N GLY A 684 32.36 24.21 28.04
CA GLY A 684 31.19 23.32 28.08
C GLY A 684 30.58 22.98 29.45
N ARG A 685 30.58 23.88 30.44
CA ARG A 685 29.58 23.86 31.53
C ARG A 685 28.98 25.23 31.76
#